data_AF-A0A1B0C1Q3-F1
#
_entry.id   AF-A0A1B0C1Q3-F1
#
_cell.length_a   1.000
_cell.length_b   1.000
_cell.length_c   1.000
_cell.angle_alpha   90.00
_cell.angle_beta   90.00
_cell.angle_gamma   90.00
#
_symmetry.space_group_name_H-M   'P 1'
#
loop_
_entity.id
_entity.type
_entity.pdbx_description
1 polymer ?
#
loop_
_entity_poly.entity_id
_entity_poly.type
_entity_poly.pdbx_seq_one_letter_code
_entity_poly.pdbx_strand_id
1 'polypeptide(L)'
;MKTLLIIDNYDSFTWNLYQYFSEMCINVVVKKNDQISILEIEQISPNKIVISPGPGSPTSAVPIRNNFNMVTINQLVRKSRSVKISKTNVPALEGCPQKRGVCTRVYTTTPKKPNSALRKVCRVRLTNGFEVTAYIGGEGHNLQEHSAVLIRGGRVKDLPGVRYHTIRGALDCAGVKDPLEKVRPIIEVKSRRVGGSTYQVPIEVRSERRNTLAMRWIIEAARKRKDHSMSIRLANELSDALENKGAAVKKKEEDKMNHLTPIKNYRNIGISAHIDAGKTTTTERILFYTGVNHKIGEVHHGSATMDWMEQEQERGITITSAATTCFWSGMKNQFKTHRINIIDTPGHVDFTIEVERSMRILDGAIMVYCAVGGVQPQSETVWRQANKYKVPRIAFVNKMDRIGANYFNVINQLKYKLSANPIPIHLPIGNEQNFSGIIDLIKMKAIYWSTSDQGLTCFYKNIPNELNEISVKWNQNLIEAAVETSEILTEKYLNDLLTENDIKEGLRLRVLKNEITPVTCGSAFKNKGIQSMLDAVVEYLPSPVDLIFNKKNNSLYIKNKNKTHIPFSALAFKIANDPFVGNLTFFRVYSGKVKSGDTVYNSVKNKYERFGRIVQMHANKREEIKEVKSGDIAAAIGLKDVTTGDTLCDPEHPVILEKMEFPEPVISIAVEPKTKSDQEKMSIALNRLAKEDPSFHVHSDDESGQTIISGMGELHLEILIDRMYREFNVKANIGKPQVAYRETIQETIEQEGKFIRQSGGRGQFGHVWLRITPQRGVIPKEYIPAIDKGIQEQLNNGVLAGYPIVDICVTVFDGSYHEVDSSEIAFKIAASIAFKNAFMKARPILLEPIMKVEIETPHEYMGDVIGDLNRRRGIIEGMQDINNLGKIISAQVPLSEMFGYATDLRSQTQGRASYSMEFLKYKIIPKNIMQEIINSKVIK
;
A
#
# COMPACT_ATOMS: atom_id res chain seq x y z
N MET A 1 32.61 -23.64 36.11
CA MET A 1 31.47 -24.40 35.57
C MET A 1 31.88 -25.00 34.23
N LYS A 2 31.64 -26.30 34.01
CA LYS A 2 31.67 -26.93 32.67
C LYS A 2 30.22 -27.11 32.25
N THR A 3 29.85 -26.77 31.01
CA THR A 3 28.48 -26.99 30.52
C THR A 3 28.30 -28.46 30.14
N LEU A 4 27.82 -29.26 31.09
CA LEU A 4 27.42 -30.64 30.86
C LEU A 4 26.02 -30.66 30.25
N LEU A 5 25.87 -31.28 29.08
CA LEU A 5 24.58 -31.69 28.53
C LEU A 5 24.31 -33.13 28.94
N ILE A 6 23.38 -33.31 29.87
CA ILE A 6 22.77 -34.61 30.19
C ILE A 6 21.52 -34.72 29.32
N ILE A 7 21.35 -35.86 28.63
CA ILE A 7 20.21 -36.13 27.75
C ILE A 7 19.62 -37.47 28.19
N ASP A 8 18.40 -37.41 28.74
CA ASP A 8 17.63 -38.60 29.09
C ASP A 8 16.77 -39.06 27.89
N ASN A 9 16.67 -40.39 27.76
CA ASN A 9 16.02 -41.14 26.68
C ASN A 9 16.67 -41.05 25.28
N TYR A 10 16.55 -42.17 24.55
CA TYR A 10 17.18 -42.43 23.27
C TYR A 10 16.10 -42.59 22.20
N ASP A 11 16.19 -41.81 21.13
CA ASP A 11 15.27 -41.87 20.00
C ASP A 11 16.03 -41.53 18.71
N SER A 12 15.53 -41.92 17.54
CA SER A 12 16.28 -41.84 16.26
C SER A 12 16.82 -40.44 15.91
N PHE A 13 16.23 -39.39 16.47
CA PHE A 13 16.66 -38.00 16.31
C PHE A 13 17.97 -37.67 17.05
N THR A 14 18.31 -38.36 18.15
CA THR A 14 19.53 -38.09 18.93
C THR A 14 20.79 -38.47 18.17
N TRP A 15 20.74 -39.46 17.28
CA TRP A 15 21.89 -39.91 16.49
C TRP A 15 22.41 -38.84 15.52
N ASN A 16 21.49 -38.10 14.89
CA ASN A 16 21.83 -36.96 14.01
C ASN A 16 22.40 -35.77 14.81
N LEU A 17 21.94 -35.54 16.05
CA LEU A 17 22.58 -34.59 16.96
C LEU A 17 23.99 -35.06 17.35
N TYR A 18 24.17 -36.35 17.64
CA TYR A 18 25.44 -36.93 18.08
C TYR A 18 26.52 -36.80 17.00
N GLN A 19 26.20 -37.07 15.73
CA GLN A 19 27.13 -36.78 14.62
C GLN A 19 27.51 -35.29 14.58
N TYR A 20 26.53 -34.39 14.63
CA TYR A 20 26.76 -32.94 14.55
C TYR A 20 27.61 -32.38 15.72
N PHE A 21 27.54 -32.99 16.91
CA PHE A 21 28.42 -32.65 18.04
C PHE A 21 29.77 -33.38 18.02
N SER A 22 29.87 -34.55 17.38
CA SER A 22 31.15 -35.25 17.20
C SER A 22 32.13 -34.46 16.33
N GLU A 23 31.63 -33.77 15.29
CA GLU A 23 32.42 -32.82 14.47
C GLU A 23 32.91 -31.59 15.26
N MET A 24 32.39 -31.37 16.47
CA MET A 24 32.77 -30.27 17.38
C MET A 24 33.61 -30.71 18.59
N CYS A 25 33.95 -32.00 18.71
CA CYS A 25 34.74 -32.58 19.80
C CYS A 25 34.21 -32.24 21.21
N ILE A 26 32.91 -32.44 21.44
CA ILE A 26 32.27 -32.32 22.75
C ILE A 26 31.95 -33.71 23.31
N ASN A 27 32.51 -34.05 24.48
CA ASN A 27 32.22 -35.33 25.15
C ASN A 27 30.77 -35.33 25.65
N VAL A 28 30.00 -36.34 25.23
CA VAL A 28 28.62 -36.59 25.67
C VAL A 28 28.61 -37.77 26.64
N VAL A 29 27.95 -37.62 27.78
CA VAL A 29 27.72 -38.71 28.75
C VAL A 29 26.27 -39.16 28.62
N VAL A 30 26.07 -40.46 28.38
CA VAL A 30 24.75 -41.09 28.29
C VAL A 30 24.49 -41.84 29.59
N LYS A 31 23.32 -41.60 30.21
CA LYS A 31 22.85 -42.39 31.36
C LYS A 31 21.89 -43.47 30.88
N LYS A 32 22.00 -44.68 31.41
CA LYS A 32 21.00 -45.73 31.22
C LYS A 32 20.93 -46.59 32.49
N ASN A 33 19.73 -46.73 33.05
CA ASN A 33 19.43 -47.54 34.24
C ASN A 33 20.45 -47.31 35.38
N ASP A 34 20.62 -46.04 35.75
CA ASP A 34 21.44 -45.52 36.86
C ASP A 34 22.94 -45.88 36.93
N GLN A 35 23.51 -46.53 35.91
CA GLN A 35 24.96 -46.54 35.72
C GLN A 35 25.44 -45.35 34.87
N ILE A 36 26.62 -44.83 35.22
CA ILE A 36 27.33 -43.76 34.50
C ILE A 36 28.58 -44.38 33.89
N SER A 37 28.62 -44.51 32.56
CA SER A 37 29.78 -44.98 31.81
C SER A 37 30.37 -43.85 30.96
N ILE A 38 31.68 -43.61 31.12
CA ILE A 38 32.44 -42.70 30.28
C ILE A 38 32.96 -43.52 29.09
N LEU A 39 32.53 -43.17 27.88
CA LEU A 39 33.07 -43.76 26.65
C LEU A 39 34.28 -42.95 26.18
N GLU A 40 35.48 -43.46 26.45
CA GLU A 40 36.69 -43.04 25.73
C GLU A 40 36.71 -43.72 24.35
N ILE A 41 37.00 -42.94 23.30
CA ILE A 41 37.02 -43.44 21.93
C ILE A 41 38.45 -43.77 21.52
N GLU A 42 38.86 -45.01 21.79
CA GLU A 42 39.82 -45.71 20.92
C GLU A 42 39.10 -46.25 19.66
N GLN A 43 39.87 -46.65 18.65
CA GLN A 43 39.37 -46.92 17.31
C GLN A 43 38.57 -48.24 17.23
N ILE A 44 37.26 -48.16 16.93
CA ILE A 44 36.44 -49.33 16.54
C ILE A 44 35.64 -49.03 15.27
N SER A 45 35.56 -50.02 14.38
CA SER A 45 34.97 -49.94 13.05
C SER A 45 33.46 -50.25 13.02
N PRO A 46 32.71 -49.77 12.00
CA PRO A 46 31.27 -49.98 11.91
C PRO A 46 30.92 -51.36 11.35
N ASN A 47 30.85 -52.39 12.21
CA ASN A 47 30.08 -53.63 11.92
C ASN A 47 29.92 -54.54 13.16
N LYS A 48 28.75 -54.47 13.81
CA LYS A 48 28.10 -55.58 14.54
C LYS A 48 26.72 -55.14 15.05
N ILE A 49 25.66 -55.83 14.62
CA ILE A 49 24.32 -55.74 15.20
C ILE A 49 23.91 -57.18 15.56
N VAL A 50 23.48 -57.41 16.80
CA VAL A 50 22.81 -58.64 17.23
C VAL A 50 21.73 -58.30 18.25
N ILE A 51 20.46 -58.27 17.81
CA ILE A 51 19.29 -58.52 18.64
C ILE A 51 18.36 -59.40 17.80
N SER A 52 17.85 -60.48 18.39
CA SER A 52 16.98 -61.46 17.74
C SER A 52 15.51 -61.00 17.70
N PRO A 53 14.77 -61.28 16.61
CA PRO A 53 13.32 -61.11 16.57
C PRO A 53 12.59 -62.40 16.98
N GLY A 54 11.35 -62.25 17.45
CA GLY A 54 10.37 -63.33 17.48
C GLY A 54 9.08 -62.93 18.21
N PRO A 55 7.99 -63.71 18.06
CA PRO A 55 7.69 -64.67 17.00
C PRO A 55 6.47 -64.23 16.15
N GLY A 56 6.33 -64.76 14.93
CA GLY A 56 5.09 -64.64 14.14
C GLY A 56 5.26 -64.18 12.68
N SER A 57 5.10 -65.13 11.77
CA SER A 57 4.86 -64.96 10.32
C SER A 57 3.73 -65.94 9.94
N PRO A 58 3.19 -65.97 8.69
CA PRO A 58 3.40 -65.10 7.52
C PRO A 58 2.14 -64.22 7.25
N THR A 59 1.98 -63.46 6.17
CA THR A 59 2.78 -63.22 4.94
C THR A 59 2.80 -61.68 4.70
N SER A 60 2.94 -61.02 3.53
CA SER A 60 2.98 -61.38 2.10
C SER A 60 4.07 -60.61 1.35
N ALA A 61 4.28 -60.94 0.07
CA ALA A 61 5.41 -60.49 -0.73
C ALA A 61 5.14 -59.23 -1.59
N VAL A 62 6.15 -58.36 -1.70
CA VAL A 62 6.49 -57.55 -2.89
C VAL A 62 8.03 -57.59 -3.03
N PRO A 63 8.63 -57.79 -4.23
CA PRO A 63 10.00 -58.31 -4.34
C PRO A 63 11.13 -57.26 -4.39
N ILE A 64 12.34 -57.71 -4.04
CA ILE A 64 13.62 -56.99 -4.18
C ILE A 64 14.18 -57.20 -5.60
N ARG A 65 14.80 -56.17 -6.20
CA ARG A 65 15.71 -56.33 -7.35
C ARG A 65 17.16 -56.31 -6.89
N ASN A 66 17.92 -57.33 -7.30
CA ASN A 66 19.36 -57.43 -7.05
C ASN A 66 20.16 -56.42 -7.88
N ASN A 67 21.31 -56.01 -7.36
CA ASN A 67 22.47 -55.62 -8.16
C ASN A 67 23.74 -56.00 -7.39
N PHE A 68 24.35 -57.12 -7.76
CA PHE A 68 25.66 -57.53 -7.25
C PHE A 68 26.77 -56.90 -8.11
N ASN A 69 27.90 -56.55 -7.48
CA ASN A 69 29.14 -56.24 -8.18
C ASN A 69 30.29 -56.96 -7.44
N MET A 70 31.05 -57.80 -8.15
CA MET A 70 32.14 -58.57 -7.54
C MET A 70 33.42 -57.72 -7.39
N VAL A 71 34.23 -58.07 -6.39
CA VAL A 71 35.50 -57.40 -6.08
C VAL A 71 36.67 -58.06 -6.80
N THR A 72 37.59 -57.27 -7.36
CA THR A 72 38.70 -57.78 -8.17
C THR A 72 39.92 -58.22 -7.33
N ILE A 73 40.63 -59.22 -7.86
CA ILE A 73 41.80 -59.89 -7.23
C ILE A 73 42.86 -58.91 -6.70
N ASN A 74 43.06 -57.77 -7.36
CA ASN A 74 44.02 -56.74 -6.93
C ASN A 74 43.76 -56.16 -5.53
N GLN A 75 42.56 -56.33 -4.96
CA GLN A 75 42.27 -55.91 -3.58
C GLN A 75 42.76 -56.91 -2.51
N LEU A 76 43.00 -58.18 -2.86
CA LEU A 76 43.38 -59.24 -1.91
C LEU A 76 44.88 -59.23 -1.52
N VAL A 77 45.73 -58.53 -2.27
CA VAL A 77 47.20 -58.77 -2.24
C VAL A 77 48.00 -57.71 -1.44
N ARG A 78 47.40 -56.59 -1.03
CA ARG A 78 48.13 -55.50 -0.35
C ARG A 78 48.20 -55.67 1.18
N LYS A 79 49.38 -56.03 1.69
CA LYS A 79 49.73 -55.94 3.12
C LYS A 79 49.49 -54.52 3.66
N SER A 80 49.04 -54.44 4.92
CA SER A 80 48.69 -53.20 5.61
C SER A 80 49.89 -52.27 5.85
N ARG A 81 49.64 -50.95 5.78
CA ARG A 81 50.64 -49.91 6.10
C ARG A 81 50.55 -49.53 7.57
N SER A 82 51.68 -49.46 8.26
CA SER A 82 51.78 -48.86 9.59
C SER A 82 51.68 -47.32 9.52
N VAL A 83 51.17 -46.69 10.58
CA VAL A 83 50.91 -45.26 10.63
C VAL A 83 52.17 -44.47 11.00
N LYS A 84 52.49 -43.40 10.26
CA LYS A 84 53.56 -42.46 10.65
C LYS A 84 53.09 -41.56 11.78
N ILE A 85 53.81 -41.58 12.90
CA ILE A 85 53.66 -40.62 14.00
C ILE A 85 54.06 -39.23 13.50
N SER A 86 53.21 -38.22 13.70
CA SER A 86 53.49 -36.82 13.35
C SER A 86 53.83 -35.99 14.60
N LYS A 87 54.80 -35.07 14.47
CA LYS A 87 55.18 -34.17 15.59
C LYS A 87 54.24 -32.97 15.65
N THR A 88 53.61 -32.75 16.80
CA THR A 88 52.67 -31.63 17.02
C THR A 88 53.40 -30.30 17.20
N ASN A 89 52.97 -29.27 16.48
CA ASN A 89 53.62 -27.94 16.52
C ASN A 89 53.38 -27.16 17.83
N VAL A 90 52.34 -27.53 18.59
CA VAL A 90 51.79 -26.83 19.76
C VAL A 90 51.63 -27.79 20.96
N PRO A 91 52.72 -28.43 21.45
CA PRO A 91 52.66 -29.58 22.34
C PRO A 91 51.93 -29.31 23.67
N ALA A 92 52.10 -28.12 24.25
CA ALA A 92 51.52 -27.77 25.55
C ALA A 92 49.97 -27.73 25.58
N LEU A 93 49.31 -27.80 24.41
CA LEU A 93 47.85 -27.88 24.34
C LEU A 93 47.31 -29.32 24.42
N GLU A 94 48.15 -30.34 24.19
CA GLU A 94 47.76 -31.77 24.21
C GLU A 94 46.57 -32.08 23.27
N GLY A 95 46.61 -31.56 22.04
CA GLY A 95 45.55 -31.74 21.05
C GLY A 95 44.34 -30.81 21.20
N CYS A 96 44.13 -30.18 22.36
CA CYS A 96 43.06 -29.19 22.52
C CYS A 96 43.27 -27.98 21.58
N PRO A 97 42.22 -27.46 20.90
CA PRO A 97 42.34 -26.31 20.01
C PRO A 97 42.65 -25.01 20.77
N GLN A 98 42.17 -24.92 22.03
CA GLN A 98 42.34 -23.79 22.94
C GLN A 98 42.47 -24.33 24.37
N LYS A 99 43.19 -23.63 25.26
CA LYS A 99 43.37 -24.04 26.66
C LYS A 99 43.43 -22.82 27.58
N ARG A 100 42.82 -22.93 28.76
CA ARG A 100 42.79 -21.84 29.76
C ARG A 100 44.11 -21.82 30.53
N GLY A 101 44.52 -20.63 30.94
CA GLY A 101 45.61 -20.44 31.87
C GLY A 101 45.47 -19.14 32.66
N VAL A 102 46.48 -18.88 33.49
CA VAL A 102 46.67 -17.62 34.23
C VAL A 102 47.91 -16.95 33.70
N CYS A 103 47.81 -15.66 33.39
CA CYS A 103 48.95 -14.83 33.00
C CYS A 103 49.90 -14.69 34.20
N THR A 104 51.14 -15.19 34.09
CA THR A 104 52.13 -15.11 35.18
C THR A 104 53.09 -13.93 35.03
N ARG A 105 53.26 -13.39 33.81
CA ARG A 105 54.04 -12.17 33.57
C ARG A 105 53.65 -11.50 32.25
N VAL A 106 53.57 -10.16 32.19
CA VAL A 106 53.37 -9.40 30.95
C VAL A 106 54.63 -8.60 30.61
N TYR A 107 55.07 -8.62 29.35
CA TYR A 107 56.28 -7.92 28.92
C TYR A 107 56.25 -7.60 27.42
N THR A 108 57.20 -6.79 26.94
CA THR A 108 57.41 -6.50 25.51
C THR A 108 58.57 -7.30 24.95
N THR A 109 58.59 -7.51 23.63
CA THR A 109 59.67 -8.23 22.93
C THR A 109 59.93 -7.62 21.56
N THR A 110 61.19 -7.56 21.15
CA THR A 110 61.63 -7.12 19.83
C THR A 110 61.24 -8.15 18.75
N PRO A 111 60.58 -7.74 17.65
CA PRO A 111 60.30 -8.63 16.53
C PRO A 111 61.56 -8.92 15.69
N LYS A 112 61.53 -9.98 14.88
CA LYS A 112 62.65 -10.39 14.01
C LYS A 112 63.01 -9.36 12.92
N LYS A 113 62.11 -8.44 12.59
CA LYS A 113 62.36 -7.35 11.63
C LYS A 113 62.92 -6.14 12.40
N PRO A 114 64.12 -5.62 12.07
CA PRO A 114 64.79 -4.60 12.88
C PRO A 114 63.97 -3.31 13.04
N ASN A 115 63.21 -2.90 12.02
CA ASN A 115 62.47 -1.64 12.01
C ASN A 115 60.97 -1.85 12.35
N SER A 116 60.62 -2.82 13.20
CA SER A 116 59.22 -3.10 13.59
C SER A 116 58.98 -2.86 15.08
N ALA A 117 57.88 -2.17 15.40
CA ALA A 117 57.53 -1.79 16.76
C ALA A 117 57.42 -2.98 17.73
N LEU A 118 57.82 -2.76 18.99
CA LEU A 118 57.78 -3.74 20.08
C LEU A 118 56.42 -4.42 20.18
N ARG A 119 56.43 -5.73 20.47
CA ARG A 119 55.22 -6.55 20.58
C ARG A 119 54.96 -6.92 22.04
N LYS A 120 53.71 -6.77 22.51
CA LYS A 120 53.30 -7.24 23.84
C LYS A 120 53.13 -8.76 23.83
N VAL A 121 53.66 -9.42 24.85
CA VAL A 121 53.59 -10.86 25.09
C VAL A 121 53.33 -11.12 26.56
N CYS A 122 52.86 -12.32 26.89
CA CYS A 122 52.76 -12.79 28.26
C CYS A 122 53.29 -14.21 28.42
N ARG A 123 53.81 -14.55 29.61
CA ARG A 123 53.82 -15.95 30.06
C ARG A 123 52.44 -16.30 30.60
N VAL A 124 51.98 -17.50 30.25
CA VAL A 124 50.73 -18.08 30.71
C VAL A 124 51.03 -19.46 31.28
N ARG A 125 50.66 -19.70 32.55
CA ARG A 125 50.63 -21.04 33.14
C ARG A 125 49.27 -21.67 32.84
N LEU A 126 49.27 -22.74 32.07
CA LEU A 126 48.06 -23.44 31.64
C LEU A 126 47.47 -24.34 32.74
N THR A 127 46.20 -24.73 32.57
CA THR A 127 45.52 -25.67 33.48
C THR A 127 46.11 -27.09 33.52
N ASN A 128 47.03 -27.43 32.61
CA ASN A 128 47.86 -28.65 32.62
C ASN A 128 49.29 -28.38 33.12
N GLY A 129 49.53 -27.29 33.86
CA GLY A 129 50.81 -26.97 34.49
C GLY A 129 51.89 -26.38 33.57
N PHE A 130 51.82 -26.63 32.26
CA PHE A 130 52.77 -26.07 31.27
C PHE A 130 52.77 -24.54 31.28
N GLU A 131 53.96 -23.94 31.34
CA GLU A 131 54.14 -22.51 31.06
C GLU A 131 54.52 -22.27 29.60
N VAL A 132 53.85 -21.30 28.97
CA VAL A 132 54.10 -20.91 27.57
C VAL A 132 54.06 -19.41 27.37
N THR A 133 54.87 -18.90 26.44
CA THR A 133 54.77 -17.50 25.99
C THR A 133 53.71 -17.39 24.89
N ALA A 134 52.74 -16.48 25.09
CA ALA A 134 51.69 -16.16 24.13
C ALA A 134 51.76 -14.68 23.70
N TYR A 135 51.41 -14.40 22.45
CA TYR A 135 51.34 -13.05 21.90
C TYR A 135 49.99 -12.39 22.19
N ILE A 136 50.04 -11.12 22.59
CA ILE A 136 48.89 -10.23 22.83
C ILE A 136 48.73 -9.33 21.60
N GLY A 137 47.62 -9.46 20.89
CA GLY A 137 47.34 -8.65 19.70
C GLY A 137 46.51 -7.41 20.00
N GLY A 138 46.62 -6.39 19.15
CA GLY A 138 45.71 -5.24 19.10
C GLY A 138 45.85 -4.21 20.22
N GLU A 139 45.26 -3.04 19.98
CA GLU A 139 44.96 -2.06 21.01
C GLU A 139 43.63 -2.44 21.70
N GLY A 140 43.48 -2.10 22.98
CA GLY A 140 42.32 -2.49 23.80
C GLY A 140 42.49 -3.74 24.68
N HIS A 141 43.52 -4.57 24.46
CA HIS A 141 43.82 -5.71 25.35
C HIS A 141 44.51 -5.26 26.66
N ASN A 142 43.71 -4.80 27.64
CA ASN A 142 44.14 -4.50 29.01
C ASN A 142 44.38 -5.78 29.82
N LEU A 143 45.45 -6.50 29.46
CA LEU A 143 45.83 -7.78 30.05
C LEU A 143 46.92 -7.56 31.10
N GLN A 144 46.62 -7.87 32.37
CA GLN A 144 47.51 -7.71 33.52
C GLN A 144 48.05 -9.06 34.02
N GLU A 145 49.05 -9.03 34.91
CA GLU A 145 49.51 -10.21 35.62
C GLU A 145 48.37 -10.79 36.48
N HIS A 146 48.39 -12.10 36.72
CA HIS A 146 47.30 -12.90 37.31
C HIS A 146 45.96 -12.92 36.54
N SER A 147 45.82 -12.22 35.41
CA SER A 147 44.63 -12.29 34.56
C SER A 147 44.37 -13.72 34.06
N ALA A 148 43.14 -14.20 34.21
CA ALA A 148 42.69 -15.43 33.56
C ALA A 148 42.57 -15.22 32.05
N VAL A 149 43.13 -16.13 31.26
CA VAL A 149 43.21 -16.03 29.80
C VAL A 149 42.90 -17.35 29.11
N LEU A 150 42.40 -17.26 27.88
CA LEU A 150 42.28 -18.39 26.95
C LEU A 150 43.31 -18.21 25.83
N ILE A 151 44.11 -19.25 25.54
CA ILE A 151 45.10 -19.22 24.46
C ILE A 151 44.80 -20.27 23.38
N ARG A 152 45.20 -19.98 22.15
CA ARG A 152 45.19 -20.91 21.00
C ARG A 152 46.59 -21.16 20.47
N GLY A 153 46.77 -22.30 19.80
CA GLY A 153 47.96 -22.58 19.00
C GLY A 153 48.06 -21.68 17.78
N GLY A 154 49.26 -21.22 17.45
CA GLY A 154 49.54 -20.42 16.26
C GLY A 154 50.93 -19.78 16.33
N ARG A 155 51.78 -20.02 15.32
CA ARG A 155 53.12 -19.42 15.25
C ARG A 155 53.03 -17.97 14.78
N VAL A 156 53.50 -17.04 15.62
CA VAL A 156 53.65 -15.63 15.23
C VAL A 156 54.83 -15.53 14.26
N LYS A 157 54.61 -14.99 13.05
CA LYS A 157 55.68 -14.88 12.04
C LYS A 157 56.80 -13.93 12.45
N ASP A 158 56.45 -12.82 13.12
CA ASP A 158 57.40 -11.77 13.50
C ASP A 158 58.11 -12.02 14.84
N LEU A 159 57.67 -12.98 15.68
CA LEU A 159 58.27 -13.27 16.99
C LEU A 159 58.87 -14.69 17.03
N PRO A 160 60.21 -14.85 17.08
CA PRO A 160 60.83 -16.17 17.19
C PRO A 160 60.44 -16.82 18.53
N GLY A 161 60.22 -18.14 18.51
CA GLY A 161 59.84 -18.91 19.70
C GLY A 161 58.36 -18.85 20.11
N VAL A 162 57.60 -17.80 19.77
CA VAL A 162 56.20 -17.66 20.20
C VAL A 162 55.26 -18.50 19.33
N ARG A 163 54.63 -19.52 19.95
CA ARG A 163 53.76 -20.52 19.28
C ARG A 163 52.28 -20.44 19.66
N TYR A 164 51.90 -19.42 20.43
CA TYR A 164 50.55 -19.27 20.98
C TYR A 164 50.07 -17.81 20.90
N HIS A 165 48.75 -17.62 20.82
CA HIS A 165 48.08 -16.32 20.87
C HIS A 165 47.08 -16.29 22.02
N THR A 166 47.00 -15.18 22.75
CA THR A 166 45.86 -14.90 23.65
C THR A 166 44.61 -14.60 22.82
N ILE A 167 43.44 -15.02 23.31
CA ILE A 167 42.15 -14.84 22.60
C ILE A 167 41.24 -13.86 23.33
N ARG A 168 41.10 -14.01 24.66
CA ARG A 168 40.14 -13.28 25.51
C ARG A 168 40.67 -13.06 26.92
N GLY A 169 40.13 -12.06 27.61
CA GLY A 169 40.57 -11.57 28.93
C GLY A 169 39.53 -11.77 30.03
N ALA A 170 39.83 -11.27 31.23
CA ALA A 170 39.08 -11.60 32.46
C ALA A 170 37.60 -11.17 32.45
N LEU A 171 37.23 -10.11 31.73
CA LEU A 171 35.84 -9.61 31.65
C LEU A 171 34.93 -10.46 30.74
N ASP A 172 35.49 -11.25 29.82
CA ASP A 172 34.72 -12.11 28.89
C ASP A 172 34.08 -13.35 29.56
N CYS A 173 34.21 -13.50 30.88
CA CYS A 173 33.89 -14.73 31.63
C CYS A 173 32.71 -14.61 32.60
N ALA A 174 31.93 -13.52 32.55
CA ALA A 174 30.68 -13.40 33.30
C ALA A 174 29.61 -14.38 32.77
N GLY A 175 28.84 -14.98 33.68
CA GLY A 175 27.80 -15.95 33.32
C GLY A 175 26.59 -15.30 32.66
N VAL A 176 26.41 -15.55 31.36
CA VAL A 176 25.28 -15.04 30.57
C VAL A 176 24.00 -15.83 30.91
N LYS A 177 22.92 -15.16 31.32
CA LYS A 177 21.59 -15.75 31.48
C LYS A 177 21.07 -16.22 30.12
N ASP A 178 20.30 -17.33 30.06
CA ASP A 178 20.02 -18.04 28.81
C ASP A 178 19.37 -17.14 27.70
N PRO A 179 20.08 -16.86 26.58
CA PRO A 179 19.54 -16.11 25.46
C PRO A 179 18.32 -16.78 24.81
N LEU A 180 18.20 -18.10 24.93
CA LEU A 180 17.11 -18.86 24.28
C LEU A 180 15.75 -18.46 24.82
N GLU A 181 15.61 -18.06 26.09
CA GLU A 181 14.32 -17.65 26.66
C GLU A 181 13.68 -16.51 25.86
N LYS A 182 14.50 -15.58 25.38
CA LYS A 182 14.06 -14.45 24.55
C LYS A 182 13.54 -14.90 23.19
N VAL A 183 14.10 -15.97 22.61
CA VAL A 183 13.78 -16.46 21.25
C VAL A 183 12.81 -17.66 21.24
N ARG A 184 12.61 -18.39 22.34
CA ARG A 184 11.66 -19.53 22.45
C ARG A 184 10.25 -19.16 21.94
N PRO A 185 9.72 -19.80 20.87
CA PRO A 185 8.33 -19.65 20.46
C PRO A 185 7.40 -20.41 21.40
N ILE A 186 6.14 -19.97 21.48
CA ILE A 186 5.10 -20.59 22.33
C ILE A 186 4.15 -21.47 21.48
N ILE A 187 3.88 -21.09 20.23
CA ILE A 187 2.95 -21.74 19.32
C ILE A 187 3.69 -22.09 18.02
N GLU A 188 3.38 -23.26 17.43
CA GLU A 188 3.77 -23.62 16.06
C GLU A 188 2.54 -24.01 15.25
N VAL A 189 2.56 -23.77 13.94
CA VAL A 189 1.50 -24.21 13.03
C VAL A 189 1.80 -25.62 12.53
N LYS A 190 0.87 -26.56 12.71
CA LYS A 190 0.99 -27.95 12.27
C LYS A 190 -0.21 -28.36 11.42
N SER A 191 0.08 -29.04 10.31
CA SER A 191 -0.95 -29.64 9.46
C SER A 191 -1.58 -30.86 10.17
N ARG A 192 -2.87 -30.79 10.49
CA ARG A 192 -3.68 -31.92 10.98
C ARG A 192 -4.75 -32.27 9.94
N ARG A 193 -4.97 -33.56 9.71
CA ARG A 193 -6.06 -34.04 8.84
C ARG A 193 -7.32 -34.27 9.68
N VAL A 194 -8.43 -33.66 9.28
CA VAL A 194 -9.75 -33.76 9.94
C VAL A 194 -10.80 -33.88 8.83
N GLY A 195 -11.71 -34.85 8.90
CA GLY A 195 -12.73 -35.05 7.86
C GLY A 195 -12.15 -35.17 6.44
N GLY A 196 -11.02 -35.88 6.28
CA GLY A 196 -10.31 -36.03 4.99
C GLY A 196 -9.47 -34.82 4.54
N SER A 197 -9.75 -33.61 5.03
CA SER A 197 -9.05 -32.36 4.67
C SER A 197 -7.90 -32.00 5.62
N THR A 198 -6.86 -31.36 5.11
CA THR A 198 -5.67 -30.95 5.90
C THR A 198 -5.77 -29.49 6.33
N TYR A 199 -5.90 -29.25 7.63
CA TYR A 199 -5.98 -27.92 8.24
C TYR A 199 -4.65 -27.56 8.89
N GLN A 200 -4.21 -26.30 8.73
CA GLN A 200 -3.12 -25.76 9.52
C GLN A 200 -3.67 -25.30 10.87
N VAL A 201 -3.29 -26.00 11.94
CA VAL A 201 -3.76 -25.77 13.31
C VAL A 201 -2.62 -25.19 14.14
N PRO A 202 -2.82 -24.07 14.87
CA PRO A 202 -1.86 -23.63 15.88
C PRO A 202 -1.87 -24.62 17.05
N ILE A 203 -0.70 -25.16 17.39
CA ILE A 203 -0.51 -26.08 18.52
C ILE A 203 0.56 -25.47 19.43
N GLU A 204 0.33 -25.51 20.74
CA GLU A 204 1.35 -25.07 21.70
C GLU A 204 2.61 -25.96 21.58
N VAL A 205 3.76 -25.33 21.46
CA VAL A 205 5.04 -26.02 21.29
C VAL A 205 5.42 -26.69 22.62
N ARG A 206 5.68 -28.00 22.62
CA ARG A 206 6.24 -28.68 23.81
C ARG A 206 7.58 -28.05 24.21
N SER A 207 7.86 -27.95 25.51
CA SER A 207 9.03 -27.29 26.11
C SER A 207 10.35 -27.56 25.38
N GLU A 208 10.71 -28.83 25.20
CA GLU A 208 11.90 -29.30 24.46
C GLU A 208 12.01 -28.66 23.06
N ARG A 209 10.91 -28.67 22.32
CA ARG A 209 10.83 -28.20 20.93
C ARG A 209 10.86 -26.67 20.82
N ARG A 210 10.54 -25.93 21.90
CA ARG A 210 10.78 -24.47 21.96
C ARG A 210 12.26 -24.16 21.84
N ASN A 211 13.10 -24.95 22.51
CA ASN A 211 14.56 -24.79 22.48
C ASN A 211 15.13 -25.13 21.08
N THR A 212 14.64 -26.21 20.46
CA THR A 212 15.05 -26.59 19.08
C THR A 212 14.71 -25.51 18.06
N LEU A 213 13.51 -24.92 18.13
CA LEU A 213 13.09 -23.85 17.23
C LEU A 213 13.87 -22.54 17.48
N ALA A 214 14.08 -22.16 18.74
CA ALA A 214 14.89 -20.99 19.09
C ALA A 214 16.34 -21.11 18.57
N MET A 215 17.00 -22.25 18.83
CA MET A 215 18.33 -22.56 18.30
C MET A 215 18.36 -22.46 16.77
N ARG A 216 17.38 -23.04 16.09
CA ARG A 216 17.27 -22.98 14.63
C ARG A 216 17.12 -21.54 14.12
N TRP A 217 16.28 -20.72 14.75
CA TRP A 217 16.08 -19.33 14.34
C TRP A 217 17.33 -18.46 14.56
N ILE A 218 18.04 -18.64 15.67
CA ILE A 218 19.33 -17.97 15.93
C ILE A 218 20.37 -18.38 14.88
N ILE A 219 20.44 -19.66 14.50
CA ILE A 219 21.35 -20.14 13.46
C ILE A 219 20.95 -19.60 12.06
N GLU A 220 19.66 -19.57 11.73
CA GLU A 220 19.15 -18.99 10.46
C GLU A 220 19.43 -17.48 10.37
N ALA A 221 19.29 -16.74 11.48
CA ALA A 221 19.59 -15.32 11.56
C ALA A 221 21.10 -15.05 11.50
N ALA A 222 21.91 -15.74 12.32
CA ALA A 222 23.36 -15.64 12.33
C ALA A 222 23.96 -15.91 10.94
N ARG A 223 23.47 -16.90 10.20
CA ARG A 223 23.93 -17.20 8.82
C ARG A 223 23.80 -15.99 7.88
N LYS A 224 22.78 -15.12 8.07
CA LYS A 224 22.52 -13.92 7.25
C LYS A 224 23.39 -12.70 7.61
N ARG A 225 24.10 -12.71 8.74
CA ARG A 225 24.96 -11.58 9.15
C ARG A 225 26.24 -11.52 8.29
N LYS A 226 26.80 -10.31 8.11
CA LYS A 226 27.95 -10.08 7.22
C LYS A 226 29.33 -10.35 7.86
N ASP A 227 29.39 -10.71 9.15
CA ASP A 227 30.65 -10.83 9.90
C ASP A 227 31.58 -11.93 9.37
N HIS A 228 32.89 -11.82 9.64
CA HIS A 228 33.91 -12.67 9.02
C HIS A 228 33.88 -14.17 9.37
N SER A 229 33.20 -14.60 10.44
CA SER A 229 33.08 -16.03 10.78
C SER A 229 31.75 -16.37 11.44
N MET A 230 31.28 -17.61 11.25
CA MET A 230 30.02 -18.08 11.83
C MET A 230 29.99 -18.02 13.37
N SER A 231 31.13 -18.17 14.04
CA SER A 231 31.22 -18.05 15.50
C SER A 231 31.03 -16.61 15.98
N ILE A 232 31.52 -15.62 15.23
CA ILE A 232 31.26 -14.19 15.51
C ILE A 232 29.78 -13.88 15.23
N ARG A 233 29.26 -14.30 14.07
CA ARG A 233 27.84 -14.08 13.71
C ARG A 233 26.86 -14.64 14.76
N LEU A 234 27.14 -15.85 15.26
CA LEU A 234 26.32 -16.49 16.29
C LEU A 234 26.44 -15.79 17.65
N ALA A 235 27.66 -15.40 18.04
CA ALA A 235 27.88 -14.64 19.28
C ALA A 235 27.15 -13.28 19.25
N ASN A 236 27.20 -12.58 18.11
CA ASN A 236 26.48 -11.32 17.91
C ASN A 236 24.96 -11.52 17.97
N GLU A 237 24.41 -12.54 17.32
CA GLU A 237 22.95 -12.83 17.36
C GLU A 237 22.46 -13.24 18.75
N LEU A 238 23.28 -13.99 19.51
CA LEU A 238 23.01 -14.31 20.91
C LEU A 238 23.10 -13.08 21.82
N SER A 239 24.04 -12.17 21.56
CA SER A 239 24.18 -10.90 22.30
C SER A 239 22.98 -9.99 22.07
N ASP A 240 22.58 -9.79 20.82
CA ASP A 240 21.40 -9.01 20.47
C ASP A 240 20.12 -9.62 21.08
N ALA A 241 19.96 -10.95 21.02
CA ALA A 241 18.78 -11.63 21.54
C ALA A 241 18.55 -11.38 23.04
N LEU A 242 19.62 -11.24 23.84
CA LEU A 242 19.52 -10.89 25.27
C LEU A 242 18.91 -9.50 25.50
N GLU A 243 19.26 -8.54 24.64
CA GLU A 243 18.78 -7.16 24.65
C GLU A 243 17.37 -7.01 24.02
N ASN A 244 16.69 -8.12 23.70
CA ASN A 244 15.47 -8.16 22.87
C ASN A 244 15.67 -7.57 21.45
N LYS A 245 16.87 -7.74 20.86
CA LYS A 245 17.24 -7.27 19.52
C LYS A 245 17.58 -8.45 18.61
N GLY A 246 18.00 -8.15 17.38
CA GLY A 246 18.42 -9.17 16.40
C GLY A 246 17.27 -9.71 15.55
N ALA A 247 17.62 -10.41 14.47
CA ALA A 247 16.64 -10.92 13.51
C ALA A 247 15.91 -12.17 14.04
N ALA A 248 16.53 -12.94 14.94
CA ALA A 248 15.89 -14.07 15.61
C ALA A 248 14.77 -13.65 16.56
N VAL A 249 14.90 -12.49 17.24
CA VAL A 249 13.82 -11.91 18.06
C VAL A 249 12.74 -11.29 17.18
N LYS A 250 13.10 -10.50 16.16
CA LYS A 250 12.11 -9.95 15.21
C LYS A 250 11.22 -11.02 14.59
N LYS A 251 11.79 -12.15 14.14
CA LYS A 251 11.02 -13.27 13.58
C LYS A 251 9.97 -13.83 14.56
N LYS A 252 10.29 -13.90 15.86
CA LYS A 252 9.35 -14.32 16.92
C LYS A 252 8.20 -13.32 17.11
N GLU A 253 8.43 -12.05 16.82
CA GLU A 253 7.43 -10.98 16.92
C GLU A 253 6.58 -10.93 15.64
N GLU A 254 7.20 -11.01 14.47
CA GLU A 254 6.57 -11.11 13.14
C GLU A 254 5.62 -12.33 13.05
N ASP A 255 6.09 -13.54 13.35
CA ASP A 255 5.29 -14.79 13.39
C ASP A 255 4.11 -14.69 14.39
N LYS A 256 4.19 -13.78 15.37
CA LYS A 256 3.17 -13.55 16.41
C LYS A 256 2.21 -12.39 16.07
N MET A 257 2.61 -11.45 15.22
CA MET A 257 1.80 -10.29 14.80
C MET A 257 0.97 -10.60 13.55
N ASN A 258 1.57 -11.23 12.53
CA ASN A 258 0.95 -11.42 11.22
C ASN A 258 -0.28 -12.36 11.20
N HIS A 259 -0.57 -13.07 12.30
CA HIS A 259 -1.64 -14.07 12.36
C HIS A 259 -2.64 -13.89 13.51
N LEU A 260 -2.53 -12.84 14.34
CA LEU A 260 -3.31 -12.70 15.58
C LEU A 260 -4.03 -11.35 15.78
N THR A 261 -3.76 -10.31 14.98
CA THR A 261 -4.42 -9.01 15.14
C THR A 261 -5.94 -9.12 14.90
N PRO A 262 -6.81 -8.78 15.88
CA PRO A 262 -8.26 -8.85 15.70
C PRO A 262 -8.79 -7.80 14.72
N ILE A 263 -9.91 -8.08 14.04
CA ILE A 263 -10.54 -7.15 13.08
C ILE A 263 -10.94 -5.79 13.70
N LYS A 264 -11.25 -5.72 15.02
CA LYS A 264 -11.46 -4.43 15.73
C LYS A 264 -10.20 -3.56 15.79
N ASN A 265 -9.01 -4.17 15.69
CA ASN A 265 -7.71 -3.49 15.65
C ASN A 265 -7.26 -3.12 14.22
N TYR A 266 -8.11 -3.30 13.21
CA TYR A 266 -7.81 -2.87 11.83
C TYR A 266 -8.24 -1.41 11.63
N ARG A 267 -7.49 -0.66 10.82
CA ARG A 267 -7.87 0.65 10.28
C ARG A 267 -7.54 0.66 8.78
N ASN A 268 -8.55 0.66 7.91
CA ASN A 268 -8.35 0.88 6.47
C ASN A 268 -8.48 2.37 6.19
N ILE A 269 -7.36 3.07 5.95
CA ILE A 269 -7.33 4.54 5.88
C ILE A 269 -6.79 5.07 4.56
N GLY A 270 -7.45 6.12 4.05
CA GLY A 270 -6.94 6.92 2.95
C GLY A 270 -6.14 8.10 3.46
N ILE A 271 -5.14 8.52 2.70
CA ILE A 271 -4.53 9.86 2.85
C ILE A 271 -4.83 10.62 1.56
N SER A 272 -5.53 11.75 1.70
CA SER A 272 -6.00 12.52 0.55
C SER A 272 -5.85 14.02 0.80
N ALA A 273 -5.51 14.77 -0.24
CA ALA A 273 -5.09 16.16 -0.14
C ALA A 273 -5.08 16.85 -1.51
N HIS A 274 -5.10 18.18 -1.52
CA HIS A 274 -4.69 18.97 -2.68
C HIS A 274 -3.20 18.75 -3.02
N ILE A 275 -2.80 19.11 -4.25
CA ILE A 275 -1.42 19.12 -4.75
C ILE A 275 -0.52 19.87 -3.75
N ASP A 276 0.71 19.41 -3.53
CA ASP A 276 1.66 20.02 -2.59
C ASP A 276 1.22 20.21 -1.13
N ALA A 277 0.05 19.73 -0.69
CA ALA A 277 -0.31 19.74 0.75
C ALA A 277 0.58 18.81 1.62
N GLY A 278 1.52 18.10 1.01
CA GLY A 278 2.50 17.22 1.69
C GLY A 278 1.95 15.85 2.03
N LYS A 279 1.03 15.34 1.19
CA LYS A 279 0.37 14.03 1.32
C LYS A 279 1.38 12.87 1.39
N THR A 280 2.12 12.60 0.31
CA THR A 280 3.12 11.51 0.27
C THR A 280 4.20 11.70 1.32
N THR A 281 4.59 12.94 1.61
CA THR A 281 5.52 13.26 2.70
C THR A 281 4.98 12.84 4.06
N THR A 282 3.68 12.93 4.29
CA THR A 282 3.02 12.42 5.51
C THR A 282 3.03 10.89 5.51
N THR A 283 2.74 10.25 4.37
CA THR A 283 2.76 8.79 4.19
C THR A 283 4.14 8.18 4.48
N GLU A 284 5.22 8.71 3.90
CA GLU A 284 6.59 8.23 4.14
C GLU A 284 6.98 8.31 5.62
N ARG A 285 6.56 9.37 6.33
CA ARG A 285 6.84 9.53 7.76
C ARG A 285 6.02 8.55 8.60
N ILE A 286 4.80 8.21 8.20
CA ILE A 286 4.02 7.13 8.82
C ILE A 286 4.74 5.78 8.64
N LEU A 287 5.26 5.47 7.45
CA LEU A 287 6.03 4.25 7.19
C LEU A 287 7.34 4.19 7.99
N PHE A 288 7.97 5.34 8.24
CA PHE A 288 9.14 5.47 9.13
C PHE A 288 8.77 5.21 10.60
N TYR A 289 7.77 5.91 11.16
CA TYR A 289 7.39 5.75 12.57
C TYR A 289 6.78 4.39 12.90
N THR A 290 6.08 3.76 11.94
CA THR A 290 5.59 2.37 12.08
C THR A 290 6.68 1.32 11.87
N GLY A 291 7.92 1.73 11.63
CA GLY A 291 9.10 0.85 11.54
C GLY A 291 9.23 0.05 10.24
N VAL A 292 8.33 0.25 9.27
CA VAL A 292 8.37 -0.40 7.94
C VAL A 292 9.60 0.08 7.16
N ASN A 293 9.86 1.40 7.19
CA ASN A 293 11.02 2.02 6.55
C ASN A 293 12.09 2.38 7.59
N HIS A 294 13.33 1.93 7.38
CA HIS A 294 14.48 2.24 8.24
C HIS A 294 15.25 3.50 7.79
N LYS A 295 14.74 4.20 6.77
CA LYS A 295 15.18 5.53 6.32
C LYS A 295 13.94 6.35 5.99
N ILE A 296 14.05 7.65 6.16
CA ILE A 296 13.13 8.62 5.55
C ILE A 296 13.44 8.69 4.05
N GLY A 297 12.40 8.58 3.22
CA GLY A 297 12.43 9.00 1.82
C GLY A 297 12.07 10.48 1.70
N GLU A 298 12.70 11.18 0.76
CA GLU A 298 12.39 12.56 0.39
C GLU A 298 11.92 12.65 -1.07
N VAL A 299 10.69 13.18 -1.24
CA VAL A 299 9.98 13.25 -2.52
C VAL A 299 10.76 14.08 -3.55
N HIS A 300 11.32 15.23 -3.13
CA HIS A 300 12.12 16.12 -3.99
C HIS A 300 13.43 15.52 -4.53
N HIS A 301 13.79 14.30 -4.12
CA HIS A 301 14.97 13.57 -4.57
C HIS A 301 14.61 12.20 -5.18
N GLY A 302 13.36 11.99 -5.60
CA GLY A 302 12.90 10.73 -6.19
C GLY A 302 13.02 9.52 -5.26
N SER A 303 13.12 9.76 -3.95
CA SER A 303 13.49 8.73 -2.96
C SER A 303 12.33 8.30 -2.06
N ALA A 304 11.10 8.65 -2.44
CA ALA A 304 9.89 8.14 -1.81
C ALA A 304 9.70 6.65 -2.11
N THR A 305 9.01 5.96 -1.20
CA THR A 305 8.70 4.52 -1.29
C THR A 305 7.34 4.28 -1.94
N MET A 306 6.41 5.24 -1.80
CA MET A 306 5.04 5.15 -2.29
C MET A 306 4.87 5.65 -3.74
N ASP A 307 5.57 6.73 -4.12
CA ASP A 307 5.66 7.18 -5.52
C ASP A 307 6.67 6.27 -6.25
N TRP A 308 6.20 5.16 -6.81
CA TRP A 308 7.04 4.06 -7.31
C TRP A 308 7.25 4.09 -8.82
N MET A 309 6.41 4.80 -9.56
CA MET A 309 6.58 5.00 -11.00
C MET A 309 7.62 6.09 -11.28
N GLU A 310 8.38 5.95 -12.37
CA GLU A 310 9.35 6.97 -12.81
C GLU A 310 8.66 8.32 -13.04
N GLN A 311 7.45 8.32 -13.61
CA GLN A 311 6.66 9.51 -13.90
C GLN A 311 6.20 10.23 -12.62
N GLU A 312 5.97 9.51 -11.53
CA GLU A 312 5.60 10.10 -10.23
C GLU A 312 6.82 10.82 -9.61
N GLN A 313 8.01 10.21 -9.73
CA GLN A 313 9.28 10.75 -9.24
C GLN A 313 9.79 11.93 -10.08
N GLU A 314 9.66 11.87 -11.41
CA GLU A 314 10.02 12.94 -12.34
C GLU A 314 9.16 14.19 -12.16
N ARG A 315 7.85 14.02 -11.89
CA ARG A 315 6.88 15.13 -11.81
C ARG A 315 6.57 15.57 -10.37
N GLY A 316 6.99 14.82 -9.35
CA GLY A 316 6.72 15.11 -7.94
C GLY A 316 5.25 14.94 -7.53
N ILE A 317 4.47 14.15 -8.28
CA ILE A 317 3.04 13.92 -8.05
C ILE A 317 2.74 12.42 -7.99
N THR A 318 1.94 12.00 -7.01
CA THR A 318 1.34 10.65 -7.03
C THR A 318 0.27 10.60 -8.12
N ILE A 319 0.39 9.61 -9.01
CA ILE A 319 -0.50 9.37 -10.14
C ILE A 319 -1.45 8.22 -9.77
N THR A 320 -0.92 7.14 -9.18
CA THR A 320 -1.69 5.93 -8.88
C THR A 320 -1.74 5.64 -7.39
N SER A 321 -2.87 5.10 -6.92
CA SER A 321 -3.06 4.75 -5.51
C SER A 321 -2.15 3.60 -5.05
N ALA A 322 -1.28 3.87 -4.08
CA ALA A 322 -0.37 2.89 -3.52
C ALA A 322 -0.92 2.33 -2.19
N ALA A 323 -0.96 1.00 -2.05
CA ALA A 323 -1.52 0.32 -0.88
C ALA A 323 -0.43 -0.39 -0.06
N THR A 324 -0.30 -0.04 1.22
CA THR A 324 0.70 -0.61 2.14
C THR A 324 0.11 -0.91 3.51
N THR A 325 0.35 -2.13 4.02
CA THR A 325 0.06 -2.51 5.41
C THR A 325 1.23 -2.15 6.34
N CYS A 326 0.94 -1.49 7.46
CA CYS A 326 1.87 -1.22 8.56
C CYS A 326 1.23 -1.50 9.93
N PHE A 327 2.02 -1.39 11.01
CA PHE A 327 1.59 -1.69 12.37
C PHE A 327 1.91 -0.53 13.32
N TRP A 328 0.95 -0.17 14.19
CA TRP A 328 1.10 0.92 15.16
C TRP A 328 0.66 0.50 16.55
N SER A 329 1.50 0.77 17.56
CA SER A 329 1.22 0.48 18.98
C SER A 329 1.02 1.75 19.82
N GLY A 330 0.94 2.92 19.17
CA GLY A 330 0.87 4.23 19.83
C GLY A 330 2.24 4.88 20.04
N MET A 331 2.32 6.21 20.05
CA MET A 331 3.60 6.93 20.15
C MET A 331 4.43 6.62 21.42
N LYS A 332 3.79 6.08 22.46
CA LYS A 332 4.41 5.62 23.71
C LYS A 332 4.19 4.12 23.97
N ASN A 333 3.86 3.35 22.93
CA ASN A 333 3.39 1.96 23.03
C ASN A 333 2.16 1.80 23.94
N GLN A 334 1.29 2.82 24.03
CA GLN A 334 0.14 2.82 24.93
C GLN A 334 -1.05 1.97 24.42
N PHE A 335 -1.05 1.57 23.15
CA PHE A 335 -2.11 0.75 22.57
C PHE A 335 -1.63 -0.69 22.36
N LYS A 336 -2.59 -1.63 22.38
CA LYS A 336 -2.40 -2.91 21.69
C LYS A 336 -2.15 -2.62 20.22
N THR A 337 -1.25 -3.36 19.57
CA THR A 337 -0.92 -3.15 18.15
C THR A 337 -2.18 -3.16 17.29
N HIS A 338 -2.29 -2.11 16.46
CA HIS A 338 -3.27 -1.98 15.40
C HIS A 338 -2.60 -2.25 14.05
N ARG A 339 -3.35 -2.89 13.16
CA ARG A 339 -2.98 -3.04 11.74
C ARG A 339 -3.57 -1.86 11.00
N ILE A 340 -2.73 -1.06 10.36
CA ILE A 340 -3.15 0.08 9.55
C ILE A 340 -2.86 -0.26 8.10
N ASN A 341 -3.92 -0.35 7.28
CA ASN A 341 -3.81 -0.52 5.84
C ASN A 341 -3.99 0.88 5.23
N ILE A 342 -2.93 1.42 4.65
CA ILE A 342 -2.92 2.77 4.07
C ILE A 342 -3.12 2.66 2.57
N ILE A 343 -4.05 3.45 2.02
CA ILE A 343 -4.12 3.77 0.59
C ILE A 343 -3.74 5.25 0.44
N ASP A 344 -2.63 5.52 -0.24
CA ASP A 344 -2.25 6.90 -0.55
C ASP A 344 -2.92 7.31 -1.87
N THR A 345 -3.75 8.36 -1.89
CA THR A 345 -4.54 8.72 -3.09
C THR A 345 -3.81 9.77 -3.94
N PRO A 346 -4.02 9.84 -5.26
CA PRO A 346 -3.60 11.03 -6.01
C PRO A 346 -4.32 12.29 -5.48
N GLY A 347 -3.74 13.46 -5.76
CA GLY A 347 -4.27 14.78 -5.38
C GLY A 347 -4.55 15.71 -6.57
N HIS A 348 -4.44 15.19 -7.80
CA HIS A 348 -4.63 15.93 -9.05
C HIS A 348 -6.01 15.63 -9.66
N VAL A 349 -6.62 16.62 -10.33
CA VAL A 349 -7.98 16.52 -10.90
C VAL A 349 -8.11 15.41 -11.95
N ASP A 350 -7.12 15.27 -12.84
CA ASP A 350 -6.98 14.19 -13.83
C ASP A 350 -7.12 12.76 -13.28
N PHE A 351 -6.80 12.55 -11.99
CA PHE A 351 -6.82 11.25 -11.32
C PHE A 351 -7.90 11.16 -10.22
N THR A 352 -8.91 12.03 -10.28
CA THR A 352 -10.13 11.99 -9.43
C THR A 352 -10.77 10.61 -9.35
N ILE A 353 -10.67 9.80 -10.41
CA ILE A 353 -11.22 8.44 -10.45
C ILE A 353 -10.44 7.42 -9.59
N GLU A 354 -9.14 7.60 -9.37
CA GLU A 354 -8.39 6.81 -8.38
C GLU A 354 -8.74 7.25 -6.94
N VAL A 355 -9.17 8.50 -6.73
CA VAL A 355 -9.71 8.96 -5.44
C VAL A 355 -11.12 8.41 -5.19
N GLU A 356 -12.00 8.41 -6.20
CA GLU A 356 -13.35 7.82 -6.11
C GLU A 356 -13.29 6.30 -5.85
N ARG A 357 -12.40 5.59 -6.55
CA ARG A 357 -12.01 4.20 -6.21
C ARG A 357 -11.60 4.10 -4.74
N SER A 358 -10.59 4.88 -4.34
CA SER A 358 -10.02 4.88 -2.99
C SER A 358 -11.10 5.05 -1.92
N MET A 359 -11.87 6.14 -1.96
CA MET A 359 -12.86 6.50 -0.94
C MET A 359 -13.93 5.43 -0.73
N ARG A 360 -14.26 4.62 -1.74
CA ARG A 360 -15.23 3.52 -1.60
C ARG A 360 -14.68 2.29 -0.86
N ILE A 361 -13.37 2.05 -0.94
CA ILE A 361 -12.69 0.88 -0.33
C ILE A 361 -12.35 1.16 1.14
N LEU A 362 -12.23 2.42 1.51
CA LEU A 362 -11.71 2.84 2.80
C LEU A 362 -12.76 2.78 3.91
N ASP A 363 -12.28 2.55 5.13
CA ASP A 363 -13.12 2.70 6.32
C ASP A 363 -13.08 4.15 6.82
N GLY A 364 -11.91 4.82 6.77
CA GLY A 364 -11.79 6.23 7.12
C GLY A 364 -10.77 6.99 6.25
N ALA A 365 -10.72 8.32 6.41
CA ALA A 365 -9.84 9.20 5.66
C ALA A 365 -9.06 10.19 6.55
N ILE A 366 -7.83 10.49 6.15
CA ILE A 366 -7.02 11.59 6.65
C ILE A 366 -7.02 12.67 5.56
N MET A 367 -7.74 13.76 5.81
CA MET A 367 -7.79 14.92 4.91
C MET A 367 -6.64 15.86 5.29
N VAL A 368 -5.62 15.95 4.44
CA VAL A 368 -4.43 16.77 4.69
C VAL A 368 -4.61 18.15 4.05
N TYR A 369 -4.45 19.20 4.86
CA TYR A 369 -4.58 20.60 4.46
C TYR A 369 -3.26 21.34 4.64
N CYS A 370 -2.97 22.31 3.77
CA CYS A 370 -1.81 23.18 3.92
C CYS A 370 -2.12 24.29 4.94
N ALA A 371 -1.24 24.52 5.93
CA ALA A 371 -1.40 25.61 6.89
C ALA A 371 -1.40 27.03 6.27
N VAL A 372 -0.95 27.16 5.02
CA VAL A 372 -0.90 28.44 4.27
C VAL A 372 -2.12 28.58 3.35
N GLY A 373 -2.25 27.71 2.34
CA GLY A 373 -3.34 27.75 1.35
C GLY A 373 -4.70 27.24 1.86
N GLY A 374 -4.74 26.49 2.97
CA GLY A 374 -5.96 26.07 3.63
C GLY A 374 -6.86 25.15 2.80
N VAL A 375 -8.08 25.59 2.51
CA VAL A 375 -9.07 24.86 1.71
C VAL A 375 -9.07 25.39 0.27
N GLN A 376 -8.44 24.58 -0.59
CA GLN A 376 -8.32 24.74 -2.03
C GLN A 376 -9.40 23.92 -2.78
N PRO A 377 -9.74 24.24 -4.04
CA PRO A 377 -10.83 23.63 -4.81
C PRO A 377 -10.86 22.10 -4.84
N GLN A 378 -9.73 21.42 -5.12
CA GLN A 378 -9.69 19.95 -5.10
C GLN A 378 -9.98 19.37 -3.71
N SER A 379 -9.67 20.09 -2.63
CA SER A 379 -10.07 19.67 -1.28
C SER A 379 -11.59 19.71 -1.11
N GLU A 380 -12.33 20.53 -1.87
CA GLU A 380 -13.79 20.49 -1.91
C GLU A 380 -14.30 19.26 -2.66
N THR A 381 -13.75 18.89 -3.83
CA THR A 381 -14.23 17.71 -4.57
C THR A 381 -13.87 16.40 -3.88
N VAL A 382 -12.68 16.29 -3.29
CA VAL A 382 -12.32 15.19 -2.38
C VAL A 382 -13.27 15.12 -1.18
N TRP A 383 -13.66 16.27 -0.61
CA TRP A 383 -14.65 16.33 0.48
C TRP A 383 -16.05 15.88 0.03
N ARG A 384 -16.49 16.29 -1.16
CA ARG A 384 -17.76 15.86 -1.78
C ARG A 384 -17.77 14.36 -2.08
N GLN A 385 -16.67 13.79 -2.57
CA GLN A 385 -16.51 12.33 -2.75
C GLN A 385 -16.59 11.58 -1.40
N ALA A 386 -15.89 12.07 -0.37
CA ALA A 386 -15.98 11.49 0.97
C ALA A 386 -17.39 11.62 1.60
N ASN A 387 -18.15 12.66 1.23
CA ASN A 387 -19.57 12.80 1.60
C ASN A 387 -20.48 11.83 0.84
N LYS A 388 -20.29 11.66 -0.49
CA LYS A 388 -20.99 10.66 -1.34
C LYS A 388 -20.90 9.27 -0.71
N TYR A 389 -19.70 8.88 -0.28
CA TYR A 389 -19.44 7.58 0.35
C TYR A 389 -19.55 7.55 1.88
N LYS A 390 -19.92 8.67 2.52
CA LYS A 390 -20.12 8.81 3.98
C LYS A 390 -18.92 8.33 4.82
N VAL A 391 -17.70 8.65 4.38
CA VAL A 391 -16.44 8.20 4.98
C VAL A 391 -16.07 9.05 6.21
N PRO A 392 -15.96 8.43 7.42
CA PRO A 392 -15.42 9.07 8.62
C PRO A 392 -14.01 9.59 8.43
N ARG A 393 -13.72 10.78 8.94
CA ARG A 393 -12.46 11.46 8.64
C ARG A 393 -11.91 12.30 9.79
N ILE A 394 -10.59 12.48 9.75
CA ILE A 394 -9.87 13.49 10.54
C ILE A 394 -9.22 14.49 9.59
N ALA A 395 -9.03 15.73 10.03
CA ALA A 395 -8.26 16.73 9.33
C ALA A 395 -6.83 16.82 9.92
N PHE A 396 -5.82 16.93 9.06
CA PHE A 396 -4.43 17.18 9.44
C PHE A 396 -3.92 18.44 8.77
N VAL A 397 -3.76 19.51 9.55
CA VAL A 397 -3.16 20.77 9.08
C VAL A 397 -1.64 20.62 9.10
N ASN A 398 -1.10 20.34 7.93
CA ASN A 398 0.32 20.11 7.67
C ASN A 398 1.02 21.42 7.25
N LYS A 399 2.35 21.38 7.11
CA LYS A 399 3.18 22.55 6.75
C LYS A 399 3.06 23.73 7.75
N MET A 400 2.75 23.45 9.03
CA MET A 400 2.76 24.46 10.11
C MET A 400 4.11 25.20 10.27
N ASP A 401 5.17 24.67 9.65
CA ASP A 401 6.51 25.21 9.63
C ASP A 401 6.80 26.26 8.54
N ARG A 402 5.88 26.48 7.60
CA ARG A 402 6.03 27.44 6.50
C ARG A 402 5.64 28.86 6.92
N ILE A 403 6.18 29.86 6.21
CA ILE A 403 5.77 31.27 6.33
C ILE A 403 4.30 31.38 5.88
N GLY A 404 3.50 32.17 6.59
CA GLY A 404 2.06 32.29 6.39
C GLY A 404 1.20 31.21 7.07
N ALA A 405 1.80 30.29 7.84
CA ALA A 405 1.07 29.19 8.47
C ALA A 405 0.09 29.67 9.56
N ASN A 406 -1.22 29.56 9.29
CA ASN A 406 -2.28 30.02 10.18
C ASN A 406 -3.35 28.93 10.40
N TYR A 407 -3.19 28.19 11.51
CA TYR A 407 -4.06 27.09 11.89
C TYR A 407 -5.55 27.46 12.04
N PHE A 408 -5.83 28.61 12.67
CA PHE A 408 -7.21 29.06 12.91
C PHE A 408 -7.90 29.53 11.63
N ASN A 409 -7.16 30.07 10.65
CA ASN A 409 -7.68 30.34 9.31
C ASN A 409 -8.15 29.04 8.63
N VAL A 410 -7.36 27.96 8.68
CA VAL A 410 -7.76 26.67 8.10
C VAL A 410 -9.02 26.13 8.78
N ILE A 411 -9.14 26.20 10.12
CA ILE A 411 -10.36 25.80 10.85
C ILE A 411 -11.59 26.60 10.37
N ASN A 412 -11.46 27.92 10.21
CA ASN A 412 -12.54 28.76 9.70
C ASN A 412 -12.91 28.37 8.25
N GLN A 413 -11.93 28.12 7.38
CA GLN A 413 -12.18 27.70 6.01
C GLN A 413 -12.84 26.31 5.91
N LEU A 414 -12.48 25.35 6.77
CA LEU A 414 -13.19 24.07 6.88
C LEU A 414 -14.67 24.29 7.22
N LYS A 415 -14.96 25.19 8.17
CA LYS A 415 -16.34 25.51 8.57
C LYS A 415 -17.13 26.22 7.46
N TYR A 416 -16.54 27.22 6.79
CA TYR A 416 -17.26 28.06 5.82
C TYR A 416 -17.27 27.53 4.38
N LYS A 417 -16.15 27.00 3.85
CA LYS A 417 -16.11 26.46 2.47
C LYS A 417 -16.67 25.04 2.37
N LEU A 418 -16.30 24.15 3.30
CA LEU A 418 -16.70 22.72 3.26
C LEU A 418 -18.01 22.42 4.01
N SER A 419 -18.62 23.44 4.63
CA SER A 419 -19.73 23.31 5.59
C SER A 419 -19.47 22.26 6.68
N ALA A 420 -18.21 22.09 7.08
CA ALA A 420 -17.80 21.07 8.04
C ALA A 420 -18.05 21.52 9.49
N ASN A 421 -18.04 20.54 10.41
CA ASN A 421 -17.95 20.79 11.85
C ASN A 421 -16.54 20.42 12.36
N PRO A 422 -15.53 21.30 12.19
CA PRO A 422 -14.16 21.05 12.62
C PRO A 422 -14.01 21.20 14.14
N ILE A 423 -13.57 20.13 14.82
CA ILE A 423 -13.33 20.12 16.28
C ILE A 423 -11.82 19.99 16.53
N PRO A 424 -11.10 21.06 16.93
CA PRO A 424 -9.68 20.97 17.23
C PRO A 424 -9.40 20.05 18.42
N ILE A 425 -8.65 18.96 18.19
CA ILE A 425 -8.13 18.09 19.26
C ILE A 425 -6.67 18.42 19.60
N HIS A 426 -5.99 19.19 18.74
CA HIS A 426 -4.68 19.76 18.99
C HIS A 426 -4.62 21.26 18.67
N LEU A 427 -3.73 22.00 19.34
CA LEU A 427 -3.32 23.38 18.97
C LEU A 427 -1.81 23.43 18.68
N PRO A 428 -1.31 24.26 17.74
CA PRO A 428 0.13 24.43 17.54
C PRO A 428 0.78 25.28 18.65
N ILE A 429 2.07 25.04 18.92
CA ILE A 429 2.89 25.89 19.81
C ILE A 429 3.89 26.67 18.96
N GLY A 430 3.55 27.94 18.68
CA GLY A 430 4.23 28.77 17.70
C GLY A 430 3.86 28.41 16.26
N ASN A 431 4.09 29.33 15.33
CA ASN A 431 3.87 29.13 13.88
C ASN A 431 5.20 29.24 13.11
N GLU A 432 5.20 28.82 11.85
CA GLU A 432 6.29 29.03 10.90
C GLU A 432 7.64 28.44 11.37
N GLN A 433 8.73 29.22 11.28
CA GLN A 433 10.04 28.83 11.79
C GLN A 433 9.98 28.43 13.28
N ASN A 434 9.17 29.14 14.07
CA ASN A 434 8.99 28.98 15.51
C ASN A 434 8.06 27.81 15.91
N PHE A 435 7.52 27.04 14.95
CA PHE A 435 6.68 25.86 15.24
C PHE A 435 7.44 24.80 16.06
N SER A 436 7.18 24.78 17.37
CA SER A 436 8.00 24.09 18.37
C SER A 436 7.42 22.73 18.76
N GLY A 437 6.10 22.61 18.89
CA GLY A 437 5.36 21.43 19.31
C GLY A 437 3.85 21.63 19.13
N ILE A 438 3.02 20.79 19.76
CA ILE A 438 1.55 20.94 19.78
C ILE A 438 1.00 20.72 21.19
N ILE A 439 -0.20 21.20 21.48
CA ILE A 439 -0.94 20.94 22.72
C ILE A 439 -1.96 19.85 22.47
N ASP A 440 -1.98 18.82 23.30
CA ASP A 440 -3.02 17.80 23.41
C ASP A 440 -4.14 18.37 24.29
N LEU A 441 -5.27 18.75 23.68
CA LEU A 441 -6.39 19.39 24.37
C LEU A 441 -7.20 18.42 25.24
N ILE A 442 -7.02 17.11 25.10
CA ILE A 442 -7.73 16.10 25.89
C ILE A 442 -6.97 15.82 27.18
N LYS A 443 -5.63 15.74 27.10
CA LYS A 443 -4.74 15.58 28.26
C LYS A 443 -4.29 16.91 28.90
N MET A 444 -4.68 18.04 28.31
CA MET A 444 -4.28 19.41 28.65
C MET A 444 -2.77 19.59 28.87
N LYS A 445 -1.96 19.09 27.93
CA LYS A 445 -0.49 19.09 28.01
C LYS A 445 0.18 19.41 26.67
N ALA A 446 1.31 20.08 26.73
CA ALA A 446 2.17 20.34 25.57
C ALA A 446 3.01 19.10 25.22
N ILE A 447 3.04 18.72 23.94
CA ILE A 447 3.86 17.67 23.35
C ILE A 447 4.97 18.31 22.52
N TYR A 448 6.21 17.98 22.85
CA TYR A 448 7.42 18.34 22.10
C TYR A 448 8.13 17.08 21.61
N TRP A 449 8.80 17.16 20.46
CA TRP A 449 9.59 16.06 19.89
C TRP A 449 11.07 16.40 19.93
N SER A 450 11.93 15.37 20.09
CA SER A 450 13.35 15.56 19.87
C SER A 450 13.64 15.78 18.38
N THR A 451 14.59 16.66 18.08
CA THR A 451 15.14 16.82 16.73
C THR A 451 16.30 15.85 16.46
N SER A 452 16.96 15.32 17.51
CA SER A 452 18.15 14.47 17.38
C SER A 452 17.87 13.06 16.87
N ASP A 453 16.64 12.57 17.02
CA ASP A 453 16.19 11.23 16.65
C ASP A 453 15.09 11.24 15.57
N GLN A 454 14.94 12.37 14.87
CA GLN A 454 13.91 12.58 13.83
C GLN A 454 12.48 12.41 14.36
N GLY A 455 12.25 12.74 15.64
CA GLY A 455 10.94 12.75 16.29
C GLY A 455 10.50 11.38 16.81
N LEU A 456 11.42 10.45 17.06
CA LEU A 456 11.10 9.14 17.66
C LEU A 456 10.75 9.28 19.14
N THR A 457 11.37 10.20 19.88
CA THR A 457 10.99 10.52 21.27
C THR A 457 10.11 11.76 21.38
N CYS A 458 9.08 11.67 22.22
CA CYS A 458 8.20 12.77 22.57
C CYS A 458 8.15 13.02 24.09
N PHE A 459 8.12 14.28 24.47
CA PHE A 459 8.10 14.74 25.86
C PHE A 459 6.82 15.54 26.11
N TYR A 460 6.12 15.18 27.19
CA TYR A 460 4.98 15.94 27.67
C TYR A 460 5.46 16.98 28.69
N LYS A 461 4.98 18.21 28.57
CA LYS A 461 5.22 19.34 29.48
C LYS A 461 3.89 20.04 29.79
N ASN A 462 3.92 20.95 30.76
CA ASN A 462 2.81 21.88 31.00
C ASN A 462 2.62 22.80 29.77
N ILE A 463 1.40 23.31 29.57
CA ILE A 463 1.09 24.27 28.51
C ILE A 463 1.80 25.60 28.80
N PRO A 464 2.41 26.28 27.80
CA PRO A 464 2.97 27.62 27.99
C PRO A 464 1.89 28.62 28.42
N ASN A 465 2.17 29.48 29.40
CA ASN A 465 1.19 30.39 30.01
C ASN A 465 0.39 31.21 28.98
N GLU A 466 1.07 31.74 27.96
CA GLU A 466 0.49 32.51 26.82
C GLU A 466 -0.61 31.76 26.06
N LEU A 467 -0.57 30.42 26.03
CA LEU A 467 -1.52 29.57 25.32
C LEU A 467 -2.54 28.92 26.26
N ASN A 468 -2.44 29.13 27.58
CA ASN A 468 -3.25 28.41 28.56
C ASN A 468 -4.74 28.79 28.48
N GLU A 469 -5.07 30.09 28.44
CA GLU A 469 -6.45 30.58 28.30
C GLU A 469 -7.10 30.10 27.00
N ILE A 470 -6.36 30.18 25.89
CA ILE A 470 -6.79 29.69 24.57
C ILE A 470 -7.02 28.17 24.62
N SER A 471 -6.17 27.42 25.30
CA SER A 471 -6.29 25.96 25.45
C SER A 471 -7.50 25.58 26.29
N VAL A 472 -7.76 26.25 27.41
CA VAL A 472 -8.95 26.02 28.24
C VAL A 472 -10.22 26.28 27.43
N LYS A 473 -10.28 27.39 26.69
CA LYS A 473 -11.43 27.70 25.82
C LYS A 473 -11.68 26.64 24.74
N TRP A 474 -10.64 26.16 24.07
CA TRP A 474 -10.79 25.11 23.05
C TRP A 474 -11.05 23.72 23.64
N ASN A 475 -10.54 23.42 24.85
CA ASN A 475 -10.88 22.22 25.60
C ASN A 475 -12.36 22.20 25.99
N GLN A 476 -12.92 23.33 26.46
CA GLN A 476 -14.36 23.42 26.75
C GLN A 476 -15.20 23.18 25.49
N ASN A 477 -14.91 23.87 24.38
CA ASN A 477 -15.59 23.64 23.09
C ASN A 477 -15.53 22.16 22.65
N LEU A 478 -14.40 21.49 22.90
CA LEU A 478 -14.18 20.08 22.58
C LEU A 478 -14.98 19.13 23.49
N ILE A 479 -15.13 19.48 24.78
CA ILE A 479 -15.95 18.73 25.73
C ILE A 479 -17.43 18.85 25.37
N GLU A 480 -17.92 20.07 25.14
CA GLU A 480 -19.29 20.32 24.68
C GLU A 480 -19.61 19.52 23.41
N ALA A 481 -18.70 19.53 22.44
CA ALA A 481 -18.82 18.76 21.19
C ALA A 481 -18.73 17.23 21.38
N ALA A 482 -18.10 16.71 22.43
CA ALA A 482 -18.08 15.29 22.77
C ALA A 482 -19.40 14.83 23.39
N VAL A 483 -19.97 15.70 24.24
CA VAL A 483 -21.15 15.43 25.08
C VAL A 483 -22.45 15.35 24.28
N GLU A 484 -22.65 16.24 23.30
CA GLU A 484 -23.87 16.45 22.48
C GLU A 484 -24.53 15.18 21.88
N THR A 485 -23.82 14.05 21.89
CA THR A 485 -24.17 12.79 21.20
C THR A 485 -24.98 11.80 22.04
N SER A 486 -24.93 11.92 23.37
CA SER A 486 -25.37 10.88 24.29
C SER A 486 -25.94 11.50 25.56
N GLU A 487 -27.21 11.24 25.84
CA GLU A 487 -27.92 11.71 27.04
C GLU A 487 -27.15 11.37 28.32
N ILE A 488 -26.54 10.18 28.38
CA ILE A 488 -25.70 9.72 29.50
C ILE A 488 -24.45 10.60 29.67
N LEU A 489 -23.83 11.06 28.58
CA LEU A 489 -22.68 11.98 28.66
C LEU A 489 -23.13 13.41 29.03
N THR A 490 -24.33 13.83 28.63
CA THR A 490 -24.92 15.13 28.99
C THR A 490 -25.29 15.17 30.46
N GLU A 491 -25.98 14.15 30.98
CA GLU A 491 -26.27 14.01 32.41
C GLU A 491 -24.97 13.96 33.22
N LYS A 492 -23.96 13.22 32.76
CA LYS A 492 -22.65 13.17 33.43
C LYS A 492 -21.93 14.52 33.39
N TYR A 493 -21.97 15.26 32.28
CA TYR A 493 -21.34 16.59 32.17
C TYR A 493 -21.99 17.65 33.08
N LEU A 494 -23.30 17.54 33.33
CA LEU A 494 -24.03 18.47 34.19
C LEU A 494 -23.83 18.20 35.69
N ASN A 495 -23.45 16.98 36.08
CA ASN A 495 -23.35 16.56 37.48
C ASN A 495 -21.91 16.23 37.94
N ASP A 496 -21.05 15.76 37.04
CA ASP A 496 -19.74 15.16 37.31
C ASP A 496 -18.64 15.68 36.36
N LEU A 497 -17.38 15.44 36.72
CA LEU A 497 -16.24 15.64 35.81
C LEU A 497 -16.09 14.44 34.86
N LEU A 498 -16.07 14.72 33.56
CA LEU A 498 -15.79 13.71 32.52
C LEU A 498 -14.33 13.26 32.53
N THR A 499 -14.09 11.98 32.27
CA THR A 499 -12.74 11.42 32.13
C THR A 499 -12.22 11.54 30.69
N GLU A 500 -10.89 11.42 30.49
CA GLU A 500 -10.29 11.34 29.14
C GLU A 500 -10.97 10.29 28.25
N ASN A 501 -11.46 9.18 28.82
CA ASN A 501 -12.11 8.11 28.07
C ASN A 501 -13.54 8.48 27.65
N ASP A 502 -14.32 9.14 28.52
CA ASP A 502 -15.68 9.60 28.20
C ASP A 502 -15.65 10.58 27.00
N ILE A 503 -14.71 11.54 27.05
CA ILE A 503 -14.49 12.53 25.99
C ILE A 503 -14.11 11.83 24.68
N LYS A 504 -13.18 10.86 24.73
CA LYS A 504 -12.75 10.11 23.55
C LYS A 504 -13.85 9.25 22.94
N GLU A 505 -14.69 8.62 23.76
CA GLU A 505 -15.81 7.81 23.29
C GLU A 505 -16.90 8.68 22.65
N GLY A 506 -17.26 9.81 23.27
CA GLY A 506 -18.17 10.81 22.69
C GLY A 506 -17.69 11.32 21.33
N LEU A 507 -16.44 11.79 21.24
CA LEU A 507 -15.83 12.21 19.98
C LEU A 507 -15.81 11.09 18.93
N ARG A 508 -15.42 9.86 19.30
CA ARG A 508 -15.42 8.70 18.38
C ARG A 508 -16.81 8.43 17.83
N LEU A 509 -17.86 8.44 18.67
CA LEU A 509 -19.23 8.20 18.23
C LEU A 509 -19.70 9.21 17.18
N ARG A 510 -19.35 10.50 17.32
CA ARG A 510 -19.66 11.53 16.31
C ARG A 510 -18.87 11.35 15.01
N VAL A 511 -17.59 10.98 15.10
CA VAL A 511 -16.74 10.69 13.94
C VAL A 511 -17.30 9.53 13.12
N LEU A 512 -17.69 8.43 13.78
CA LEU A 512 -18.29 7.26 13.13
C LEU A 512 -19.62 7.58 12.40
N LYS A 513 -20.34 8.62 12.85
CA LYS A 513 -21.56 9.12 12.20
C LYS A 513 -21.33 10.19 11.13
N ASN A 514 -20.11 10.71 10.99
CA ASN A 514 -19.75 11.91 10.20
C ASN A 514 -20.32 13.25 10.72
N GLU A 515 -20.66 13.36 12.01
CA GLU A 515 -21.19 14.61 12.62
C GLU A 515 -20.09 15.66 12.90
N ILE A 516 -18.85 15.22 13.12
CA ILE A 516 -17.69 16.08 13.40
C ILE A 516 -16.46 15.65 12.59
N THR A 517 -15.48 16.54 12.47
CA THR A 517 -14.14 16.23 11.93
C THR A 517 -13.07 16.71 12.92
N PRO A 518 -12.40 15.79 13.66
CA PRO A 518 -11.30 16.12 14.55
C PRO A 518 -10.15 16.76 13.77
N VAL A 519 -9.68 17.92 14.23
CA VAL A 519 -8.56 18.65 13.60
C VAL A 519 -7.28 18.43 14.40
N THR A 520 -6.27 17.93 13.69
CA THR A 520 -4.89 17.73 14.15
C THR A 520 -3.97 18.69 13.39
N CYS A 521 -2.79 18.99 13.94
CA CYS A 521 -1.80 19.86 13.28
C CYS A 521 -0.38 19.31 13.40
N GLY A 522 0.50 19.71 12.48
CA GLY A 522 1.88 19.24 12.47
C GLY A 522 2.72 19.77 11.31
N SER A 523 3.92 19.19 11.20
CA SER A 523 4.81 19.37 10.07
C SER A 523 5.43 18.02 9.70
N ALA A 524 5.03 17.50 8.54
CA ALA A 524 5.63 16.31 7.96
C ALA A 524 7.07 16.54 7.44
N PHE A 525 7.52 17.79 7.35
CA PHE A 525 8.90 18.13 7.04
C PHE A 525 9.77 18.18 8.31
N LYS A 526 9.34 18.91 9.34
CA LYS A 526 10.06 19.05 10.64
C LYS A 526 9.87 17.87 11.61
N ASN A 527 9.25 16.75 11.21
CA ASN A 527 9.06 15.53 12.01
C ASN A 527 8.19 15.69 13.28
N LYS A 528 7.14 16.54 13.24
CA LYS A 528 6.30 16.87 14.42
C LYS A 528 4.81 16.63 14.14
N GLY A 529 4.09 16.07 15.11
CA GLY A 529 2.62 15.94 15.11
C GLY A 529 2.05 14.71 14.40
N ILE A 530 2.79 14.06 13.49
CA ILE A 530 2.35 12.86 12.74
C ILE A 530 2.04 11.69 13.69
N GLN A 531 2.84 11.55 14.74
CA GLN A 531 2.71 10.53 15.78
C GLN A 531 1.40 10.72 16.57
N SER A 532 1.04 11.97 16.88
CA SER A 532 -0.25 12.32 17.50
C SER A 532 -1.45 12.13 16.57
N MET A 533 -1.24 12.38 15.27
CA MET A 533 -2.24 12.11 14.23
C MET A 533 -2.47 10.59 14.07
N LEU A 534 -1.42 9.76 14.11
CA LEU A 534 -1.55 8.29 14.11
C LEU A 534 -2.23 7.75 15.37
N ASP A 535 -2.02 8.38 16.52
CA ASP A 535 -2.78 8.05 17.73
C ASP A 535 -4.27 8.42 17.56
N ALA A 536 -4.58 9.57 16.96
CA ALA A 536 -5.94 9.97 16.61
C ALA A 536 -6.60 9.04 15.55
N VAL A 537 -5.85 8.48 14.61
CA VAL A 537 -6.32 7.43 13.69
C VAL A 537 -6.79 6.19 14.45
N VAL A 538 -6.03 5.76 15.47
CA VAL A 538 -6.41 4.62 16.30
C VAL A 538 -7.62 4.95 17.18
N GLU A 539 -7.65 6.13 17.81
CA GLU A 539 -8.72 6.53 18.73
C GLU A 539 -10.05 6.83 18.02
N TYR A 540 -10.07 7.53 16.88
CA TYR A 540 -11.31 8.05 16.27
C TYR A 540 -11.77 7.36 14.98
N LEU A 541 -10.87 6.93 14.10
CA LEU A 541 -11.29 6.34 12.82
C LEU A 541 -11.86 4.91 12.99
N PRO A 542 -12.82 4.50 12.14
CA PRO A 542 -13.48 3.20 12.21
C PRO A 542 -12.53 2.01 12.01
N SER A 543 -12.91 0.91 12.66
CA SER A 543 -12.55 -0.44 12.25
C SER A 543 -13.59 -0.98 11.25
N PRO A 544 -13.28 -2.03 10.46
CA PRO A 544 -14.25 -2.68 9.59
C PRO A 544 -15.53 -3.15 10.31
N VAL A 545 -15.43 -3.44 11.62
CA VAL A 545 -16.56 -3.88 12.45
C VAL A 545 -17.57 -2.75 12.66
N ASP A 546 -17.10 -1.51 12.80
CA ASP A 546 -17.95 -0.36 13.15
C ASP A 546 -18.89 0.00 11.98
N LEU A 547 -18.47 -0.24 10.74
CA LEU A 547 -19.21 0.07 9.52
C LEU A 547 -20.21 -1.02 9.09
N ILE A 548 -20.01 -2.28 9.52
CA ILE A 548 -20.96 -3.38 9.29
C ILE A 548 -22.30 -3.15 10.05
N PHE A 549 -22.31 -2.24 11.03
CA PHE A 549 -23.47 -1.92 11.87
C PHE A 549 -24.31 -0.71 11.39
N ASN A 550 -24.60 -0.60 10.08
CA ASN A 550 -25.54 0.42 9.59
C ASN A 550 -26.89 -0.16 9.11
N LYS A 551 -27.98 0.37 9.66
CA LYS A 551 -29.27 -0.36 9.83
C LYS A 551 -30.37 0.04 8.83
N LYS A 552 -30.08 0.96 7.89
CA LYS A 552 -31.09 1.77 7.17
C LYS A 552 -31.25 1.55 5.66
N ASN A 553 -30.27 1.00 4.96
CA ASN A 553 -30.39 0.74 3.51
C ASN A 553 -30.70 -0.75 3.29
N ASN A 554 -31.64 -1.05 2.39
CA ASN A 554 -32.17 -2.40 2.19
C ASN A 554 -31.29 -3.29 1.27
N SER A 555 -29.97 -3.04 1.27
CA SER A 555 -28.95 -3.81 0.56
C SER A 555 -28.14 -4.66 1.54
N LEU A 556 -27.79 -5.88 1.10
CA LEU A 556 -27.37 -6.98 1.98
C LEU A 556 -26.00 -6.79 2.66
N TYR A 557 -25.97 -6.15 3.82
CA TYR A 557 -25.01 -6.49 4.87
C TYR A 557 -25.59 -7.62 5.74
N ILE A 558 -24.86 -8.74 5.81
CA ILE A 558 -25.38 -10.04 6.25
C ILE A 558 -25.66 -10.05 7.76
N LYS A 559 -26.90 -9.70 8.13
CA LYS A 559 -27.38 -9.64 9.52
C LYS A 559 -27.67 -11.03 10.15
N ASN A 560 -27.02 -12.09 9.66
CA ASN A 560 -27.15 -13.45 10.18
C ASN A 560 -26.23 -13.66 11.40
N LYS A 561 -26.63 -13.18 12.57
CA LYS A 561 -25.96 -13.47 13.86
C LYS A 561 -25.85 -14.98 14.18
N ASN A 562 -26.61 -15.84 13.49
CA ASN A 562 -26.83 -17.24 13.85
C ASN A 562 -26.22 -18.27 12.86
N LYS A 563 -25.42 -17.86 11.86
CA LYS A 563 -24.64 -18.81 11.02
C LYS A 563 -23.15 -18.79 11.43
N THR A 564 -22.57 -19.98 11.62
CA THR A 564 -21.15 -20.17 11.96
C THR A 564 -20.19 -19.93 10.79
N HIS A 565 -20.72 -19.70 9.59
CA HIS A 565 -19.97 -19.32 8.40
C HIS A 565 -20.72 -18.18 7.71
N ILE A 566 -19.99 -17.12 7.38
CA ILE A 566 -20.49 -15.97 6.63
C ILE A 566 -19.97 -16.14 5.19
N PRO A 567 -20.84 -16.08 4.15
CA PRO A 567 -20.40 -16.24 2.77
C PRO A 567 -19.44 -15.13 2.36
N PHE A 568 -18.61 -15.43 1.37
CA PHE A 568 -17.62 -14.51 0.83
C PHE A 568 -18.26 -13.33 0.06
N SER A 569 -17.80 -12.12 0.33
CA SER A 569 -18.00 -10.97 -0.56
C SER A 569 -16.80 -10.04 -0.55
N ALA A 570 -16.42 -9.56 -1.73
CA ALA A 570 -15.33 -8.64 -1.96
C ALA A 570 -15.62 -7.72 -3.16
N LEU A 571 -15.01 -6.54 -3.15
CA LEU A 571 -15.04 -5.59 -4.27
C LEU A 571 -13.66 -5.54 -4.93
N ALA A 572 -13.58 -5.80 -6.23
CA ALA A 572 -12.39 -5.50 -7.03
C ALA A 572 -12.37 -4.00 -7.34
N PHE A 573 -11.25 -3.32 -7.04
CA PHE A 573 -11.23 -1.85 -7.02
C PHE A 573 -10.08 -1.20 -7.78
N LYS A 574 -9.04 -1.97 -8.10
CA LYS A 574 -7.92 -1.54 -8.92
C LYS A 574 -7.34 -2.75 -9.64
N ILE A 575 -6.92 -2.55 -10.87
CA ILE A 575 -6.16 -3.53 -11.64
C ILE A 575 -4.82 -2.88 -11.95
N ALA A 576 -3.73 -3.59 -11.71
CA ALA A 576 -2.40 -3.20 -12.16
C ALA A 576 -1.79 -4.35 -12.98
N ASN A 577 -1.10 -4.04 -14.06
CA ASN A 577 -0.38 -5.05 -14.83
C ASN A 577 1.09 -5.12 -14.36
N ASP A 578 1.51 -6.25 -13.80
CA ASP A 578 2.89 -6.45 -13.38
C ASP A 578 3.74 -7.20 -14.45
N PRO A 579 4.96 -6.74 -14.77
CA PRO A 579 5.83 -7.42 -15.74
C PRO A 579 6.20 -8.88 -15.42
N PHE A 580 6.14 -9.32 -14.16
CA PHE A 580 6.60 -10.64 -13.71
C PHE A 580 5.46 -11.62 -13.38
N VAL A 581 4.29 -11.13 -12.95
CA VAL A 581 3.12 -11.96 -12.60
C VAL A 581 1.87 -11.67 -13.44
N GLY A 582 1.88 -10.66 -14.29
CA GLY A 582 0.73 -10.23 -15.09
C GLY A 582 -0.30 -9.46 -14.27
N ASN A 583 -1.57 -9.56 -14.65
CA ASN A 583 -2.67 -8.82 -14.03
C ASN A 583 -2.81 -9.14 -12.53
N LEU A 584 -2.65 -8.10 -11.71
CA LEU A 584 -2.98 -8.03 -10.29
C LEU A 584 -4.32 -7.34 -10.12
N THR A 585 -5.36 -8.08 -9.74
CA THR A 585 -6.65 -7.52 -9.34
C THR A 585 -6.65 -7.28 -7.84
N PHE A 586 -6.61 -6.01 -7.42
CA PHE A 586 -6.73 -5.62 -6.01
C PHE A 586 -8.19 -5.70 -5.58
N PHE A 587 -8.43 -6.31 -4.42
CA PHE A 587 -9.75 -6.49 -3.84
C PHE A 587 -9.74 -6.24 -2.33
N ARG A 588 -10.86 -5.72 -1.81
CA ARG A 588 -11.16 -5.66 -0.37
C ARG A 588 -12.23 -6.68 -0.04
N VAL A 589 -12.03 -7.46 1.02
CA VAL A 589 -13.04 -8.41 1.52
C VAL A 589 -13.96 -7.71 2.52
N TYR A 590 -15.26 -7.74 2.28
CA TYR A 590 -16.29 -7.16 3.15
C TYR A 590 -16.98 -8.21 4.02
N SER A 591 -17.04 -9.47 3.58
CA SER A 591 -17.55 -10.58 4.40
C SER A 591 -16.89 -11.91 4.06
N GLY A 592 -16.95 -12.85 5.02
CA GLY A 592 -16.42 -14.20 4.85
C GLY A 592 -14.89 -14.25 4.72
N LYS A 593 -14.41 -15.13 3.85
CA LYS A 593 -12.99 -15.37 3.55
C LYS A 593 -12.83 -16.06 2.19
N VAL A 594 -11.66 -15.94 1.57
CA VAL A 594 -11.28 -16.64 0.33
C VAL A 594 -9.86 -17.20 0.45
N LYS A 595 -9.57 -18.31 -0.22
CA LYS A 595 -8.25 -18.94 -0.27
C LYS A 595 -7.67 -18.99 -1.68
N SER A 596 -6.35 -19.13 -1.74
CA SER A 596 -5.65 -19.49 -2.97
C SER A 596 -6.11 -20.89 -3.43
N GLY A 597 -6.67 -20.96 -4.65
CA GLY A 597 -7.25 -22.16 -5.26
C GLY A 597 -8.78 -22.12 -5.42
N ASP A 598 -9.49 -21.30 -4.65
CA ASP A 598 -10.96 -21.24 -4.58
C ASP A 598 -11.61 -20.68 -5.86
N THR A 599 -12.86 -21.07 -6.12
CA THR A 599 -13.70 -20.52 -7.19
C THR A 599 -14.74 -19.56 -6.62
N VAL A 600 -14.85 -18.37 -7.20
CA VAL A 600 -15.79 -17.32 -6.80
C VAL A 600 -16.67 -16.90 -7.99
N TYR A 601 -17.77 -16.22 -7.70
CA TYR A 601 -18.69 -15.71 -8.71
C TYR A 601 -18.55 -14.19 -8.87
N ASN A 602 -18.33 -13.74 -10.10
CA ASN A 602 -18.46 -12.33 -10.49
C ASN A 602 -19.94 -12.04 -10.79
N SER A 603 -20.63 -11.46 -9.83
CA SER A 603 -22.09 -11.20 -9.88
C SER A 603 -22.46 -10.03 -10.80
N VAL A 604 -21.51 -9.18 -11.19
CA VAL A 604 -21.73 -8.07 -12.14
C VAL A 604 -21.74 -8.59 -13.58
N LYS A 605 -20.94 -9.62 -13.88
CA LYS A 605 -20.79 -10.20 -15.23
C LYS A 605 -21.38 -11.60 -15.40
N ASN A 606 -21.95 -12.17 -14.33
CA ASN A 606 -22.47 -13.53 -14.27
C ASN A 606 -21.45 -14.59 -14.75
N LYS A 607 -20.21 -14.48 -14.28
CA LYS A 607 -19.09 -15.35 -14.66
C LYS A 607 -18.41 -15.96 -13.44
N TYR A 608 -17.93 -17.19 -13.59
CA TYR A 608 -17.08 -17.84 -12.59
C TYR A 608 -15.61 -17.45 -12.78
N GLU A 609 -14.95 -17.10 -11.68
CA GLU A 609 -13.54 -16.74 -11.61
C GLU A 609 -12.82 -17.65 -10.62
N ARG A 610 -11.51 -17.87 -10.82
CA ARG A 610 -10.73 -18.75 -9.94
C ARG A 610 -9.53 -18.02 -9.37
N PHE A 611 -9.47 -17.96 -8.05
CA PHE A 611 -8.36 -17.34 -7.33
C PHE A 611 -7.14 -18.24 -7.46
N GLY A 612 -6.17 -17.79 -8.25
CA GLY A 612 -4.87 -18.44 -8.38
C GLY A 612 -4.01 -18.20 -7.15
N ARG A 613 -2.93 -17.42 -7.32
CA ARG A 613 -2.10 -16.96 -6.20
C ARG A 613 -2.65 -15.63 -5.67
N ILE A 614 -2.56 -15.42 -4.37
CA ILE A 614 -2.94 -14.18 -3.71
C ILE A 614 -1.69 -13.59 -3.07
N VAL A 615 -1.49 -12.29 -3.24
CA VAL A 615 -0.36 -11.54 -2.64
C VAL A 615 -0.88 -10.39 -1.78
N GLN A 616 -0.21 -10.15 -0.66
CA GLN A 616 -0.27 -8.89 0.06
C GLN A 616 0.85 -7.98 -0.42
N MET A 617 0.51 -6.72 -0.68
CA MET A 617 1.48 -5.69 -1.09
C MET A 617 1.99 -4.92 0.14
N HIS A 618 3.29 -4.70 0.18
CA HIS A 618 3.97 -3.82 1.14
C HIS A 618 4.90 -2.91 0.35
N ALA A 619 4.37 -1.79 -0.13
CA ALA A 619 4.91 -1.03 -1.26
C ALA A 619 5.34 -2.00 -2.38
N ASN A 620 6.61 -1.93 -2.81
CA ASN A 620 7.12 -2.72 -3.95
C ASN A 620 7.42 -4.20 -3.61
N LYS A 621 7.21 -4.65 -2.36
CA LYS A 621 7.39 -6.05 -1.94
C LYS A 621 6.07 -6.81 -1.92
N ARG A 622 6.14 -8.11 -2.20
CA ARG A 622 4.99 -9.01 -2.34
C ARG A 622 5.17 -10.19 -1.39
N GLU A 623 4.15 -10.48 -0.61
CA GLU A 623 4.10 -11.65 0.27
C GLU A 623 2.96 -12.57 -0.21
N GLU A 624 3.26 -13.81 -0.62
CA GLU A 624 2.23 -14.76 -1.03
C GLU A 624 1.45 -15.28 0.18
N ILE A 625 0.14 -15.02 0.19
CA ILE A 625 -0.77 -15.38 1.29
C ILE A 625 -1.80 -16.43 0.84
N LYS A 626 -2.22 -17.29 1.77
CA LYS A 626 -3.07 -18.46 1.46
C LYS A 626 -4.55 -18.27 1.73
N GLU A 627 -4.91 -17.34 2.62
CA GLU A 627 -6.27 -17.04 3.04
C GLU A 627 -6.39 -15.52 3.29
N VAL A 628 -7.47 -14.91 2.83
CA VAL A 628 -7.82 -13.50 3.04
C VAL A 628 -9.18 -13.44 3.73
N LYS A 629 -9.34 -12.56 4.73
CA LYS A 629 -10.52 -12.50 5.61
C LYS A 629 -11.21 -11.14 5.50
N SER A 630 -12.47 -11.10 5.95
CA SER A 630 -13.23 -9.85 6.16
C SER A 630 -12.38 -8.75 6.78
N GLY A 631 -12.27 -7.59 6.10
CA GLY A 631 -11.48 -6.44 6.51
C GLY A 631 -10.06 -6.36 5.93
N ASP A 632 -9.54 -7.43 5.33
CA ASP A 632 -8.26 -7.42 4.60
C ASP A 632 -8.38 -6.76 3.20
N ILE A 633 -7.23 -6.28 2.72
CA ILE A 633 -6.99 -5.82 1.34
C ILE A 633 -5.83 -6.64 0.77
N ALA A 634 -6.00 -7.22 -0.42
CA ALA A 634 -5.00 -8.05 -1.09
C ALA A 634 -5.14 -7.96 -2.62
N ALA A 635 -4.21 -8.56 -3.37
CA ALA A 635 -4.31 -8.68 -4.82
C ALA A 635 -4.30 -10.15 -5.28
N ALA A 636 -5.20 -10.49 -6.20
CA ALA A 636 -5.28 -11.80 -6.84
C ALA A 636 -4.55 -11.76 -8.18
N ILE A 637 -3.72 -12.77 -8.45
CA ILE A 637 -2.96 -12.91 -9.70
C ILE A 637 -3.78 -13.72 -10.71
N GLY A 638 -4.00 -13.15 -11.90
CA GLY A 638 -4.46 -13.89 -13.08
C GLY A 638 -5.98 -14.09 -13.22
N LEU A 639 -6.80 -13.26 -12.56
CA LEU A 639 -8.23 -13.15 -12.89
C LEU A 639 -8.39 -12.55 -14.31
N LYS A 640 -9.39 -13.01 -15.08
CA LYS A 640 -9.44 -12.78 -16.54
C LYS A 640 -10.45 -11.73 -16.96
N ASP A 641 -11.67 -11.85 -16.47
CA ASP A 641 -12.84 -11.07 -16.89
C ASP A 641 -13.23 -10.00 -15.85
N VAL A 642 -12.54 -9.94 -14.71
CA VAL A 642 -12.79 -8.95 -13.65
C VAL A 642 -12.31 -7.56 -14.05
N THR A 643 -13.12 -6.53 -13.81
CA THR A 643 -12.76 -5.10 -13.90
C THR A 643 -12.86 -4.38 -12.55
N THR A 644 -12.25 -3.20 -12.46
CA THR A 644 -12.51 -2.22 -11.39
C THR A 644 -14.01 -1.98 -11.22
N GLY A 645 -14.52 -2.13 -9.99
CA GLY A 645 -15.94 -2.02 -9.64
C GLY A 645 -16.70 -3.36 -9.63
N ASP A 646 -16.11 -4.47 -10.08
CA ASP A 646 -16.77 -5.77 -10.07
C ASP A 646 -16.87 -6.36 -8.65
N THR A 647 -18.00 -6.99 -8.34
CA THR A 647 -18.20 -7.73 -7.09
C THR A 647 -17.81 -9.20 -7.26
N LEU A 648 -16.99 -9.71 -6.34
CA LEU A 648 -16.57 -11.10 -6.26
C LEU A 648 -17.20 -11.74 -5.01
N CYS A 649 -17.99 -12.78 -5.18
CA CYS A 649 -18.82 -13.34 -4.12
C CYS A 649 -18.88 -14.87 -4.12
N ASP A 650 -19.47 -15.41 -3.06
CA ASP A 650 -19.79 -16.83 -2.91
C ASP A 650 -20.81 -17.29 -3.97
N PRO A 651 -20.54 -18.34 -4.77
CA PRO A 651 -21.49 -18.81 -5.79
C PRO A 651 -22.86 -19.26 -5.25
N GLU A 652 -22.96 -19.71 -4.01
CA GLU A 652 -24.24 -20.08 -3.39
C GLU A 652 -25.03 -18.85 -2.91
N HIS A 653 -24.36 -17.71 -2.73
CA HIS A 653 -24.93 -16.49 -2.16
C HIS A 653 -24.54 -15.27 -3.01
N PRO A 654 -25.00 -15.17 -4.27
CA PRO A 654 -24.65 -14.06 -5.16
C PRO A 654 -25.13 -12.72 -4.60
N VAL A 655 -24.20 -11.81 -4.39
CA VAL A 655 -24.44 -10.43 -3.94
C VAL A 655 -23.77 -9.48 -4.92
N ILE A 656 -24.44 -8.37 -5.26
CA ILE A 656 -23.84 -7.24 -5.98
C ILE A 656 -23.59 -6.13 -4.95
N LEU A 657 -22.34 -5.72 -4.78
CA LEU A 657 -21.98 -4.51 -4.06
C LEU A 657 -22.20 -3.30 -4.97
N GLU A 658 -22.45 -2.15 -4.35
CA GLU A 658 -22.78 -0.88 -5.02
C GLU A 658 -21.76 -0.53 -6.11
N LYS A 659 -22.24 -0.39 -7.36
CA LYS A 659 -21.40 -0.18 -8.54
C LYS A 659 -20.77 1.22 -8.51
N MET A 660 -19.52 1.32 -8.96
CA MET A 660 -18.89 2.62 -9.24
C MET A 660 -19.51 3.26 -10.49
N GLU A 661 -19.83 4.55 -10.38
CA GLU A 661 -20.16 5.40 -11.53
C GLU A 661 -18.86 5.98 -12.08
N PHE A 662 -18.71 6.02 -13.40
CA PHE A 662 -17.54 6.58 -14.06
C PHE A 662 -17.98 7.80 -14.89
N PRO A 663 -17.31 8.96 -14.79
CA PRO A 663 -17.63 10.13 -15.61
C PRO A 663 -17.24 9.91 -17.07
N GLU A 664 -17.91 10.61 -18.00
CA GLU A 664 -17.48 10.65 -19.40
C GLU A 664 -16.14 11.39 -19.56
N PRO A 665 -15.24 10.93 -20.45
CA PRO A 665 -14.00 11.65 -20.78
C PRO A 665 -14.28 12.96 -21.53
N VAL A 666 -13.47 13.98 -21.28
CA VAL A 666 -13.69 15.37 -21.76
C VAL A 666 -12.69 15.83 -22.83
N ILE A 667 -11.53 15.18 -22.95
CA ILE A 667 -10.54 15.42 -24.00
C ILE A 667 -10.37 14.14 -24.82
N SER A 668 -10.20 14.28 -26.13
CA SER A 668 -9.77 13.20 -27.03
C SER A 668 -8.51 13.57 -27.80
N ILE A 669 -7.67 12.59 -28.11
CA ILE A 669 -6.42 12.73 -28.88
C ILE A 669 -6.37 11.60 -29.92
N ALA A 670 -6.08 11.93 -31.18
CA ALA A 670 -5.78 10.93 -32.20
C ALA A 670 -4.33 10.43 -32.03
N VAL A 671 -4.12 9.12 -32.09
CA VAL A 671 -2.81 8.48 -31.90
C VAL A 671 -2.55 7.50 -33.04
N GLU A 672 -1.43 7.70 -33.73
CA GLU A 672 -1.05 6.94 -34.92
C GLU A 672 0.23 6.13 -34.67
N PRO A 673 0.29 4.83 -35.00
CA PRO A 673 1.50 4.03 -34.80
C PRO A 673 2.56 4.39 -35.86
N LYS A 674 3.82 4.54 -35.47
CA LYS A 674 4.91 4.89 -36.41
C LYS A 674 5.27 3.75 -37.39
N THR A 675 4.89 2.52 -37.06
CA THR A 675 5.10 1.34 -37.91
C THR A 675 3.93 0.36 -37.81
N LYS A 676 3.77 -0.54 -38.80
CA LYS A 676 2.74 -1.59 -38.75
C LYS A 676 2.92 -2.57 -37.58
N SER A 677 4.15 -2.84 -37.15
CA SER A 677 4.41 -3.67 -35.97
C SER A 677 4.17 -2.93 -34.65
N ASP A 678 4.16 -1.60 -34.65
CA ASP A 678 3.67 -0.81 -33.51
C ASP A 678 2.14 -0.76 -33.47
N GLN A 679 1.42 -0.88 -34.60
CA GLN A 679 -0.06 -0.89 -34.65
C GLN A 679 -0.66 -2.03 -33.81
N GLU A 680 -0.15 -3.26 -33.98
CA GLU A 680 -0.59 -4.43 -33.20
C GLU A 680 -0.32 -4.26 -31.71
N LYS A 681 0.90 -3.83 -31.35
CA LYS A 681 1.27 -3.58 -29.95
C LYS A 681 0.46 -2.43 -29.34
N MET A 682 0.20 -1.36 -30.10
CA MET A 682 -0.57 -0.19 -29.67
C MET A 682 -1.99 -0.62 -29.29
N SER A 683 -2.65 -1.40 -30.14
CA SER A 683 -3.96 -1.98 -29.81
C SER A 683 -3.92 -2.82 -28.53
N ILE A 684 -2.89 -3.66 -28.34
CA ILE A 684 -2.72 -4.47 -27.13
C ILE A 684 -2.44 -3.62 -25.88
N ALA A 685 -1.64 -2.55 -26.00
CA ALA A 685 -1.27 -1.65 -24.90
C ALA A 685 -2.47 -0.79 -24.47
N LEU A 686 -3.14 -0.14 -25.42
CA LEU A 686 -4.33 0.68 -25.19
C LEU A 686 -5.47 -0.14 -24.56
N ASN A 687 -5.71 -1.37 -25.03
CA ASN A 687 -6.69 -2.29 -24.44
C ASN A 687 -6.29 -2.83 -23.05
N ARG A 688 -5.03 -2.68 -22.61
CA ARG A 688 -4.61 -2.97 -21.23
C ARG A 688 -4.80 -1.75 -20.34
N LEU A 689 -4.40 -0.56 -20.81
CA LEU A 689 -4.59 0.69 -20.09
C LEU A 689 -6.09 0.98 -19.83
N ALA A 690 -6.97 0.75 -20.81
CA ALA A 690 -8.43 0.90 -20.65
C ALA A 690 -9.07 -0.16 -19.70
N LYS A 691 -8.35 -1.22 -19.32
CA LYS A 691 -8.78 -2.17 -18.28
C LYS A 691 -8.26 -1.81 -16.88
N GLU A 692 -7.20 -1.01 -16.82
CA GLU A 692 -6.64 -0.44 -15.59
C GLU A 692 -7.38 0.85 -15.19
N ASP A 693 -7.75 1.69 -16.16
CA ASP A 693 -8.55 2.90 -15.95
C ASP A 693 -9.85 2.90 -16.79
N PRO A 694 -11.03 2.70 -16.16
CA PRO A 694 -12.31 2.72 -16.87
C PRO A 694 -12.79 4.12 -17.32
N SER A 695 -12.09 5.21 -16.98
CA SER A 695 -12.35 6.53 -17.57
C SER A 695 -11.59 6.71 -18.89
N PHE A 696 -10.53 5.93 -19.13
CA PHE A 696 -9.78 5.93 -20.37
C PHE A 696 -10.51 5.12 -21.45
N HIS A 697 -11.00 5.82 -22.47
CA HIS A 697 -11.72 5.23 -23.59
C HIS A 697 -10.85 5.19 -24.83
N VAL A 698 -11.00 4.13 -25.62
CA VAL A 698 -10.24 3.89 -26.86
C VAL A 698 -11.22 3.44 -27.92
N HIS A 699 -11.26 4.14 -29.05
CA HIS A 699 -12.03 3.75 -30.22
C HIS A 699 -11.19 3.93 -31.48
N SER A 700 -11.57 3.21 -32.55
CA SER A 700 -11.13 3.57 -33.89
C SER A 700 -12.24 4.39 -34.54
N ASP A 701 -11.87 5.41 -35.28
CA ASP A 701 -12.78 6.12 -36.18
C ASP A 701 -12.87 5.35 -37.51
N ASP A 702 -14.09 4.94 -37.89
CA ASP A 702 -14.33 4.18 -39.12
C ASP A 702 -14.19 5.03 -40.39
N GLU A 703 -14.27 6.37 -40.29
CA GLU A 703 -14.12 7.28 -41.45
C GLU A 703 -12.64 7.56 -41.76
N SER A 704 -11.82 7.89 -40.75
CA SER A 704 -10.39 8.18 -40.96
C SER A 704 -9.45 6.98 -40.75
N GLY A 705 -9.93 5.90 -40.12
CA GLY A 705 -9.10 4.76 -39.69
C GLY A 705 -8.15 5.08 -38.53
N GLN A 706 -8.19 6.28 -37.94
CA GLN A 706 -7.33 6.69 -36.84
C GLN A 706 -7.80 6.08 -35.51
N THR A 707 -6.87 5.77 -34.61
CA THR A 707 -7.21 5.40 -33.22
C THR A 707 -7.34 6.66 -32.39
N ILE A 708 -8.49 6.87 -31.77
CA ILE A 708 -8.77 8.01 -30.89
C ILE A 708 -8.82 7.51 -29.44
N ILE A 709 -8.03 8.15 -28.59
CA ILE A 709 -8.01 7.91 -27.15
C ILE A 709 -8.65 9.09 -26.42
N SER A 710 -9.42 8.83 -25.38
CA SER A 710 -10.19 9.85 -24.65
C SER A 710 -10.03 9.68 -23.14
N GLY A 711 -9.91 10.79 -22.41
CA GLY A 711 -9.63 10.79 -20.97
C GLY A 711 -10.07 12.06 -20.24
N MET A 712 -9.73 12.12 -18.94
CA MET A 712 -10.21 13.17 -18.03
C MET A 712 -9.47 14.51 -18.13
N GLY A 713 -8.29 14.55 -18.75
CA GLY A 713 -7.46 15.75 -18.84
C GLY A 713 -6.20 15.55 -19.68
N GLU A 714 -5.48 16.64 -19.92
CA GLU A 714 -4.28 16.67 -20.77
C GLU A 714 -3.14 15.86 -20.15
N LEU A 715 -2.92 16.03 -18.84
CA LEU A 715 -1.92 15.30 -18.06
C LEU A 715 -2.25 13.80 -17.94
N HIS A 716 -3.54 13.45 -17.81
CA HIS A 716 -3.99 12.05 -17.86
C HIS A 716 -3.54 11.37 -19.16
N LEU A 717 -3.87 11.98 -20.32
CA LEU A 717 -3.56 11.40 -21.62
C LEU A 717 -2.05 11.39 -21.90
N GLU A 718 -1.32 12.43 -21.51
CA GLU A 718 0.15 12.50 -21.61
C GLU A 718 0.81 11.33 -20.87
N ILE A 719 0.40 11.07 -19.62
CA ILE A 719 0.93 9.96 -18.80
C ILE A 719 0.58 8.61 -19.39
N LEU A 720 -0.62 8.41 -19.95
CA LEU A 720 -0.97 7.14 -20.60
C LEU A 720 -0.18 6.91 -21.90
N ILE A 721 0.14 7.96 -22.66
CA ILE A 721 1.00 7.86 -23.85
C ILE A 721 2.45 7.58 -23.45
N ASP A 722 2.99 8.22 -22.40
CA ASP A 722 4.34 7.93 -21.88
C ASP A 722 4.41 6.50 -21.31
N ARG A 723 3.41 6.03 -20.56
CA ARG A 723 3.30 4.62 -20.13
C ARG A 723 3.25 3.67 -21.33
N MET A 724 2.50 3.99 -22.38
CA MET A 724 2.48 3.22 -23.63
C MET A 724 3.87 3.16 -24.30
N TYR A 725 4.66 4.24 -24.23
CA TYR A 725 6.02 4.28 -24.73
C TYR A 725 7.00 3.48 -23.85
N ARG A 726 7.00 3.67 -22.52
CA ARG A 726 7.94 3.04 -21.58
C ARG A 726 7.62 1.56 -21.29
N GLU A 727 6.37 1.24 -20.93
CA GLU A 727 5.98 -0.12 -20.50
C GLU A 727 5.83 -1.10 -21.68
N PHE A 728 5.38 -0.60 -22.84
CA PHE A 728 5.04 -1.44 -23.99
C PHE A 728 5.98 -1.26 -25.20
N ASN A 729 6.92 -0.30 -25.15
CA ASN A 729 7.86 0.00 -26.23
C ASN A 729 7.16 0.19 -27.59
N VAL A 730 6.08 0.98 -27.56
CA VAL A 730 5.25 1.36 -28.72
C VAL A 730 5.59 2.80 -29.11
N LYS A 731 5.95 3.01 -30.38
CA LYS A 731 6.21 4.35 -30.89
C LYS A 731 5.01 4.86 -31.67
N ALA A 732 4.39 5.93 -31.17
CA ALA A 732 3.27 6.60 -31.82
C ALA A 732 3.59 8.07 -32.14
N ASN A 733 2.86 8.63 -33.10
CA ASN A 733 2.68 10.07 -33.28
C ASN A 733 1.42 10.49 -32.53
N ILE A 734 1.43 11.71 -31.99
CA ILE A 734 0.33 12.28 -31.20
C ILE A 734 -0.29 13.40 -32.04
N GLY A 735 -1.57 13.29 -32.36
CA GLY A 735 -2.35 14.35 -32.99
C GLY A 735 -2.63 15.50 -32.03
N LYS A 736 -3.15 16.62 -32.54
CA LYS A 736 -3.62 17.71 -31.68
C LYS A 736 -4.80 17.22 -30.82
N PRO A 737 -4.88 17.62 -29.53
CA PRO A 737 -6.09 17.42 -28.73
C PRO A 737 -7.34 17.99 -29.41
N GLN A 738 -8.42 17.23 -29.32
CA GLN A 738 -9.74 17.59 -29.80
C GLN A 738 -10.69 17.64 -28.61
N VAL A 739 -11.50 18.70 -28.57
CA VAL A 739 -12.52 18.89 -27.53
C VAL A 739 -13.70 17.96 -27.81
N ALA A 740 -14.22 17.32 -26.77
CA ALA A 740 -15.46 16.56 -26.84
C ALA A 740 -16.67 17.51 -26.94
N TYR A 741 -16.88 18.12 -28.11
CA TYR A 741 -18.08 18.90 -28.40
C TYR A 741 -19.35 18.02 -28.33
N ARG A 742 -20.50 18.68 -28.20
CA ARG A 742 -21.83 18.06 -28.24
C ARG A 742 -22.77 18.89 -29.12
N GLU A 743 -23.80 18.26 -29.64
CA GLU A 743 -24.86 18.90 -30.43
C GLU A 743 -26.17 18.98 -29.63
N THR A 744 -27.00 19.99 -29.88
CA THR A 744 -28.37 20.08 -29.33
C THR A 744 -29.27 20.96 -30.21
N ILE A 745 -30.54 21.11 -29.86
CA ILE A 745 -31.53 21.95 -30.58
C ILE A 745 -31.99 23.14 -29.72
N GLN A 746 -32.57 24.16 -30.36
CA GLN A 746 -33.16 25.30 -29.66
C GLN A 746 -34.69 25.36 -29.74
N GLU A 747 -35.31 24.74 -30.75
CA GLU A 747 -36.74 24.85 -31.01
C GLU A 747 -37.44 23.49 -31.03
N THR A 748 -38.66 23.42 -30.52
CA THR A 748 -39.50 22.22 -30.58
C THR A 748 -40.05 22.04 -31.99
N ILE A 749 -39.86 20.88 -32.60
CA ILE A 749 -40.34 20.58 -33.96
C ILE A 749 -40.98 19.19 -34.05
N GLU A 750 -42.05 19.12 -34.84
CA GLU A 750 -42.72 17.89 -35.27
C GLU A 750 -42.34 17.56 -36.72
N GLN A 751 -42.11 16.28 -37.02
CA GLN A 751 -41.67 15.85 -38.34
C GLN A 751 -42.11 14.41 -38.67
N GLU A 752 -42.68 14.25 -39.87
CA GLU A 752 -42.90 12.96 -40.52
C GLU A 752 -41.56 12.36 -40.99
N GLY A 753 -41.36 11.07 -40.78
CA GLY A 753 -40.41 10.26 -41.53
C GLY A 753 -41.11 9.04 -42.12
N LYS A 754 -40.91 8.83 -43.41
CA LYS A 754 -41.56 7.77 -44.17
C LYS A 754 -40.54 7.05 -45.04
N PHE A 755 -40.52 5.72 -44.95
CA PHE A 755 -39.67 4.85 -45.75
C PHE A 755 -40.55 3.82 -46.45
N ILE A 756 -40.52 3.83 -47.79
CA ILE A 756 -41.25 2.89 -48.64
C ILE A 756 -40.25 2.36 -49.66
N ARG A 757 -40.06 1.03 -49.71
CA ARG A 757 -39.22 0.38 -50.71
C ARG A 757 -39.83 -0.95 -51.14
N GLN A 758 -40.17 -1.05 -52.43
CA GLN A 758 -40.41 -2.32 -53.12
C GLN A 758 -39.18 -2.63 -53.98
N SER A 759 -38.55 -3.78 -53.73
CA SER A 759 -37.40 -4.24 -54.50
C SER A 759 -37.34 -5.76 -54.56
N GLY A 760 -38.09 -6.35 -55.49
CA GLY A 760 -38.01 -7.76 -55.92
C GLY A 760 -38.49 -8.84 -54.93
N GLY A 761 -38.72 -8.49 -53.65
CA GLY A 761 -39.20 -9.39 -52.60
C GLY A 761 -40.21 -8.71 -51.68
N ARG A 762 -40.29 -9.16 -50.41
CA ARG A 762 -41.13 -8.52 -49.37
C ARG A 762 -40.84 -7.01 -49.33
N GLY A 763 -41.89 -6.19 -49.33
CA GLY A 763 -41.75 -4.75 -49.24
C GLY A 763 -41.21 -4.30 -47.88
N GLN A 764 -40.84 -3.02 -47.82
CA GLN A 764 -40.41 -2.36 -46.60
C GLN A 764 -41.19 -1.05 -46.45
N PHE A 765 -42.08 -1.00 -45.45
CA PHE A 765 -42.90 0.16 -45.10
C PHE A 765 -42.71 0.55 -43.62
N GLY A 766 -42.35 1.81 -43.37
CA GLY A 766 -42.34 2.41 -42.04
C GLY A 766 -42.71 3.88 -42.11
N HIS A 767 -43.54 4.36 -41.19
CA HIS A 767 -44.01 5.74 -41.15
C HIS A 767 -44.21 6.18 -39.69
N VAL A 768 -43.53 7.25 -39.29
CA VAL A 768 -43.53 7.76 -37.90
C VAL A 768 -43.56 9.29 -37.86
N TRP A 769 -44.19 9.82 -36.81
CA TRP A 769 -44.14 11.23 -36.45
C TRP A 769 -43.41 11.41 -35.14
N LEU A 770 -42.33 12.19 -35.19
CA LEU A 770 -41.50 12.53 -34.03
C LEU A 770 -41.69 13.99 -33.67
N ARG A 771 -41.93 14.27 -32.38
CA ARG A 771 -41.78 15.60 -31.77
C ARG A 771 -40.47 15.61 -31.01
N ILE A 772 -39.52 16.46 -31.41
CA ILE A 772 -38.27 16.66 -30.66
C ILE A 772 -38.37 17.95 -29.85
N THR A 773 -38.01 17.90 -28.56
CA THR A 773 -37.98 19.06 -27.65
C THR A 773 -36.62 19.18 -26.95
N PRO A 774 -36.15 20.41 -26.63
CA PRO A 774 -34.94 20.62 -25.81
C PRO A 774 -35.25 20.44 -24.31
N GLN A 775 -35.31 19.19 -23.84
CA GLN A 775 -35.42 18.83 -22.42
C GLN A 775 -35.11 17.35 -22.18
N ARG A 776 -35.02 16.91 -20.92
CA ARG A 776 -34.89 15.47 -20.57
C ARG A 776 -36.27 14.88 -20.28
N GLY A 777 -36.63 13.79 -20.96
CA GLY A 777 -37.92 13.10 -20.81
C GLY A 777 -37.78 11.58 -20.62
N VAL A 778 -38.89 10.90 -20.34
CA VAL A 778 -38.97 9.44 -20.08
C VAL A 778 -40.04 8.81 -20.97
N ILE A 779 -39.78 7.61 -21.49
CA ILE A 779 -40.51 7.03 -22.63
C ILE A 779 -41.24 5.71 -22.24
N PRO A 780 -42.55 5.55 -22.52
CA PRO A 780 -43.35 4.34 -22.24
C PRO A 780 -43.26 3.28 -23.37
N LYS A 781 -43.44 1.99 -23.07
CA LYS A 781 -42.80 0.90 -23.83
C LYS A 781 -43.74 -0.16 -24.46
N GLU A 782 -44.19 -0.01 -25.71
CA GLU A 782 -44.80 -1.15 -26.45
C GLU A 782 -44.25 -1.36 -27.87
N TYR A 783 -44.20 -0.35 -28.77
CA TYR A 783 -43.59 -0.48 -30.12
C TYR A 783 -42.27 0.28 -30.30
N ILE A 784 -41.75 0.85 -29.22
CA ILE A 784 -40.66 1.82 -29.26
C ILE A 784 -39.24 1.26 -29.53
N PRO A 785 -38.83 0.03 -29.17
CA PRO A 785 -37.42 -0.39 -29.28
C PRO A 785 -36.76 -0.22 -30.65
N ALA A 786 -37.51 -0.39 -31.76
CA ALA A 786 -36.98 -0.22 -33.12
C ALA A 786 -36.79 1.26 -33.50
N ILE A 787 -37.71 2.11 -33.07
CA ILE A 787 -37.69 3.56 -33.30
C ILE A 787 -36.62 4.21 -32.41
N ASP A 788 -36.58 3.82 -31.14
CA ASP A 788 -35.56 4.20 -30.15
C ASP A 788 -34.15 3.80 -30.63
N LYS A 789 -33.94 2.57 -31.10
CA LYS A 789 -32.66 2.16 -31.72
C LYS A 789 -32.31 2.97 -32.97
N GLY A 790 -33.30 3.33 -33.79
CA GLY A 790 -33.11 4.21 -34.94
C GLY A 790 -32.71 5.64 -34.56
N ILE A 791 -33.21 6.14 -33.43
CA ILE A 791 -32.89 7.46 -32.87
C ILE A 791 -31.51 7.42 -32.17
N GLN A 792 -31.23 6.43 -31.31
CA GLN A 792 -29.97 6.32 -30.58
C GLN A 792 -28.76 6.20 -31.50
N GLU A 793 -28.88 5.48 -32.63
CA GLU A 793 -27.84 5.45 -33.65
C GLU A 793 -27.60 6.82 -34.34
N GLN A 794 -28.57 7.75 -34.30
CA GLN A 794 -28.39 9.15 -34.72
C GLN A 794 -27.99 10.09 -33.57
N LEU A 795 -28.29 9.76 -32.31
CA LEU A 795 -27.81 10.53 -31.15
C LEU A 795 -26.29 10.49 -31.04
N ASN A 796 -25.66 9.37 -31.41
CA ASN A 796 -24.19 9.28 -31.42
C ASN A 796 -23.56 10.08 -32.56
N ASN A 797 -24.20 10.09 -33.74
CA ASN A 797 -23.67 10.69 -34.97
C ASN A 797 -24.46 11.96 -35.33
N GLY A 798 -24.06 13.09 -34.73
CA GLY A 798 -24.66 14.40 -34.93
C GLY A 798 -24.80 14.86 -36.38
N VAL A 799 -25.78 15.72 -36.64
CA VAL A 799 -26.19 16.11 -38.00
C VAL A 799 -25.50 17.40 -38.45
N LEU A 800 -25.05 18.26 -37.54
CA LEU A 800 -24.29 19.47 -37.88
C LEU A 800 -22.81 19.18 -38.17
N ALA A 801 -22.16 18.44 -37.28
CA ALA A 801 -20.71 18.21 -37.32
C ALA A 801 -20.33 16.83 -36.77
N GLY A 802 -21.26 15.87 -36.71
CA GLY A 802 -20.98 14.52 -36.25
C GLY A 802 -20.50 14.46 -34.80
N TYR A 803 -21.06 15.28 -33.90
CA TYR A 803 -20.84 15.20 -32.46
C TYR A 803 -22.07 14.65 -31.74
N PRO A 804 -21.93 13.92 -30.60
CA PRO A 804 -23.09 13.34 -29.93
C PRO A 804 -24.12 14.39 -29.50
N ILE A 805 -25.39 14.10 -29.77
CA ILE A 805 -26.54 14.97 -29.50
C ILE A 805 -27.02 14.75 -28.06
N VAL A 806 -27.17 15.82 -27.29
CA VAL A 806 -27.52 15.79 -25.85
C VAL A 806 -28.62 16.77 -25.48
N ASP A 807 -29.22 16.54 -24.30
CA ASP A 807 -30.27 17.36 -23.68
C ASP A 807 -31.53 17.57 -24.56
N ILE A 808 -31.84 16.58 -25.39
CA ILE A 808 -33.09 16.50 -26.16
C ILE A 808 -33.99 15.35 -25.68
N CYS A 809 -35.29 15.50 -25.93
CA CYS A 809 -36.31 14.47 -25.76
C CYS A 809 -36.96 14.22 -27.13
N VAL A 810 -37.19 12.94 -27.48
CA VAL A 810 -37.91 12.57 -28.69
C VAL A 810 -39.19 11.82 -28.30
N THR A 811 -40.33 12.42 -28.59
CA THR A 811 -41.65 11.82 -28.38
C THR A 811 -42.18 11.30 -29.71
N VAL A 812 -42.32 9.99 -29.84
CA VAL A 812 -43.16 9.38 -30.89
C VAL A 812 -44.61 9.64 -30.52
N PHE A 813 -45.39 10.25 -31.41
CA PHE A 813 -46.79 10.60 -31.11
C PHE A 813 -47.82 10.12 -32.14
N ASP A 814 -47.39 9.80 -33.36
CA ASP A 814 -48.22 9.20 -34.41
C ASP A 814 -47.35 8.38 -35.39
N GLY A 815 -47.98 7.62 -36.28
CA GLY A 815 -47.34 6.78 -37.28
C GLY A 815 -48.30 5.78 -37.92
N SER A 816 -47.89 5.12 -38.99
CA SER A 816 -48.70 4.04 -39.59
C SER A 816 -47.85 2.88 -40.12
N TYR A 817 -48.49 1.73 -40.29
CA TYR A 817 -47.90 0.49 -40.76
C TYR A 817 -48.71 -0.11 -41.91
N HIS A 818 -48.14 -1.08 -42.61
CA HIS A 818 -48.82 -1.90 -43.61
C HIS A 818 -48.66 -3.38 -43.22
N GLU A 819 -49.77 -4.12 -43.08
CA GLU A 819 -49.77 -5.46 -42.45
C GLU A 819 -48.80 -6.46 -43.09
N VAL A 820 -48.54 -6.34 -44.40
CA VAL A 820 -47.71 -7.29 -45.17
C VAL A 820 -46.28 -6.79 -45.40
N ASP A 821 -46.08 -5.47 -45.50
CA ASP A 821 -44.80 -4.87 -45.90
C ASP A 821 -44.08 -4.10 -44.78
N SER A 822 -44.70 -3.94 -43.62
CA SER A 822 -44.01 -3.31 -42.48
C SER A 822 -42.97 -4.24 -41.88
N SER A 823 -41.82 -3.65 -41.55
CA SER A 823 -40.69 -4.35 -40.92
C SER A 823 -39.97 -3.44 -39.93
N GLU A 824 -39.36 -4.05 -38.92
CA GLU A 824 -38.59 -3.36 -37.88
C GLU A 824 -37.50 -2.44 -38.49
N ILE A 825 -36.84 -2.92 -39.55
CA ILE A 825 -35.81 -2.19 -40.30
C ILE A 825 -36.41 -0.97 -41.01
N ALA A 826 -37.60 -1.08 -41.61
CA ALA A 826 -38.26 0.04 -42.27
C ALA A 826 -38.66 1.14 -41.27
N PHE A 827 -39.16 0.77 -40.09
CA PHE A 827 -39.45 1.71 -39.00
C PHE A 827 -38.19 2.38 -38.45
N LYS A 828 -37.11 1.62 -38.25
CA LYS A 828 -35.80 2.15 -37.86
C LYS A 828 -35.29 3.21 -38.84
N ILE A 829 -35.38 2.93 -40.15
CA ILE A 829 -34.96 3.87 -41.21
C ILE A 829 -35.88 5.10 -41.25
N ALA A 830 -37.21 4.91 -41.17
CA ALA A 830 -38.17 6.01 -41.11
C ALA A 830 -37.93 6.94 -39.91
N ALA A 831 -37.61 6.40 -38.73
CA ALA A 831 -37.22 7.16 -37.54
C ALA A 831 -35.92 7.95 -37.73
N SER A 832 -34.89 7.35 -38.34
CA SER A 832 -33.64 8.04 -38.68
C SER A 832 -33.88 9.23 -39.64
N ILE A 833 -34.74 9.05 -40.65
CA ILE A 833 -35.13 10.12 -41.60
C ILE A 833 -35.93 11.23 -40.90
N ALA A 834 -36.94 10.88 -40.09
CA ALA A 834 -37.71 11.83 -39.29
C ALA A 834 -36.78 12.68 -38.41
N PHE A 835 -35.87 12.01 -37.70
CA PHE A 835 -34.96 12.64 -36.76
C PHE A 835 -34.00 13.61 -37.44
N LYS A 836 -33.32 13.22 -38.53
CA LYS A 836 -32.45 14.13 -39.29
C LYS A 836 -33.18 15.37 -39.81
N ASN A 837 -34.37 15.16 -40.39
CA ASN A 837 -35.18 16.25 -40.94
C ASN A 837 -35.71 17.21 -39.86
N ALA A 838 -36.07 16.70 -38.68
CA ALA A 838 -36.48 17.50 -37.53
C ALA A 838 -35.29 18.31 -36.99
N PHE A 839 -34.16 17.63 -36.75
CA PHE A 839 -32.97 18.22 -36.14
C PHE A 839 -32.41 19.38 -36.97
N MET A 840 -32.34 19.23 -38.30
CA MET A 840 -31.91 20.30 -39.21
C MET A 840 -32.82 21.54 -39.18
N LYS A 841 -34.12 21.35 -38.92
CA LYS A 841 -35.08 22.47 -38.82
C LYS A 841 -35.07 23.11 -37.43
N ALA A 842 -34.76 22.36 -36.37
CA ALA A 842 -34.95 22.72 -34.96
C ALA A 842 -33.93 23.74 -34.40
N ARG A 843 -33.32 24.53 -35.27
CA ARG A 843 -32.16 25.42 -35.00
C ARG A 843 -31.09 24.68 -34.19
N PRO A 844 -30.42 23.68 -34.80
CA PRO A 844 -29.39 22.92 -34.12
C PRO A 844 -28.19 23.81 -33.81
N ILE A 845 -27.48 23.51 -32.72
CA ILE A 845 -26.37 24.32 -32.22
C ILE A 845 -25.30 23.46 -31.54
N LEU A 846 -24.04 23.89 -31.65
CA LEU A 846 -22.92 23.24 -30.97
C LEU A 846 -22.76 23.73 -29.52
N LEU A 847 -22.31 22.81 -28.68
CA LEU A 847 -21.98 23.04 -27.27
C LEU A 847 -20.50 22.74 -27.00
N GLU A 848 -19.82 23.65 -26.31
CA GLU A 848 -18.47 23.48 -25.77
C GLU A 848 -18.51 23.12 -24.27
N PRO A 849 -17.62 22.23 -23.79
CA PRO A 849 -17.43 22.00 -22.36
C PRO A 849 -16.73 23.19 -21.70
N ILE A 850 -17.37 23.73 -20.66
CA ILE A 850 -16.85 24.79 -19.81
C ILE A 850 -16.25 24.17 -18.55
N MET A 851 -15.02 24.56 -18.24
CA MET A 851 -14.34 24.22 -17.01
C MET A 851 -14.59 25.30 -15.95
N LYS A 852 -14.81 24.91 -14.70
CA LYS A 852 -14.53 25.78 -13.56
C LYS A 852 -13.02 25.75 -13.34
N VAL A 853 -12.39 26.90 -13.35
CA VAL A 853 -10.95 27.09 -13.18
C VAL A 853 -10.72 27.91 -11.92
N GLU A 854 -9.79 27.47 -11.08
CA GLU A 854 -9.34 28.23 -9.91
C GLU A 854 -7.82 28.26 -9.85
N ILE A 855 -7.25 29.46 -9.78
CA ILE A 855 -5.81 29.73 -9.88
C ILE A 855 -5.33 30.44 -8.61
N GLU A 856 -4.30 29.89 -7.97
CA GLU A 856 -3.61 30.50 -6.83
C GLU A 856 -2.34 31.19 -7.35
N THR A 857 -2.26 32.52 -7.22
CA THR A 857 -1.14 33.33 -7.74
C THR A 857 -0.69 34.42 -6.74
N PRO A 858 0.62 34.74 -6.66
CA PRO A 858 1.08 35.95 -5.98
C PRO A 858 0.41 37.21 -6.53
N HIS A 859 0.27 38.24 -5.68
CA HIS A 859 -0.32 39.53 -6.08
C HIS A 859 0.41 40.20 -7.26
N GLU A 860 1.72 40.00 -7.36
CA GLU A 860 2.63 40.55 -8.39
C GLU A 860 2.16 40.22 -9.82
N TYR A 861 1.70 38.99 -10.07
CA TYR A 861 1.33 38.49 -11.40
C TYR A 861 -0.19 38.43 -11.63
N MET A 862 -0.99 38.91 -10.66
CA MET A 862 -2.45 38.82 -10.71
C MET A 862 -3.03 39.48 -11.97
N GLY A 863 -2.45 40.60 -12.41
CA GLY A 863 -2.88 41.31 -13.62
C GLY A 863 -2.68 40.49 -14.90
N ASP A 864 -1.53 39.83 -15.04
CA ASP A 864 -1.20 39.01 -16.22
C ASP A 864 -2.13 37.79 -16.31
N VAL A 865 -2.34 37.10 -15.18
CA VAL A 865 -3.26 35.94 -15.09
C VAL A 865 -4.70 36.33 -15.45
N ILE A 866 -5.18 37.48 -14.97
CA ILE A 866 -6.49 38.05 -15.35
C ILE A 866 -6.53 38.38 -16.85
N GLY A 867 -5.46 38.97 -17.39
CA GLY A 867 -5.36 39.30 -18.82
C GLY A 867 -5.38 38.07 -19.72
N ASP A 868 -4.75 36.98 -19.29
CA ASP A 868 -4.71 35.70 -20.01
C ASP A 868 -6.05 34.97 -19.96
N LEU A 869 -6.71 34.92 -18.79
CA LEU A 869 -8.06 34.37 -18.62
C LEU A 869 -9.09 35.07 -19.53
N ASN A 870 -9.09 36.40 -19.54
CA ASN A 870 -10.01 37.16 -20.40
C ASN A 870 -9.73 36.90 -21.90
N ARG A 871 -8.45 36.75 -22.28
CA ARG A 871 -8.05 36.38 -23.66
C ARG A 871 -8.59 35.01 -24.06
N ARG A 872 -8.58 34.05 -23.12
CA ARG A 872 -9.15 32.68 -23.24
C ARG A 872 -10.67 32.61 -23.07
N ARG A 873 -11.40 33.69 -23.37
CA ARG A 873 -12.87 33.79 -23.23
C ARG A 873 -13.40 33.46 -21.82
N GLY A 874 -12.54 33.54 -20.81
CA GLY A 874 -12.83 33.21 -19.42
C GLY A 874 -13.68 34.28 -18.73
N ILE A 875 -14.68 33.84 -17.97
CA ILE A 875 -15.56 34.70 -17.16
C ILE A 875 -15.15 34.57 -15.70
N ILE A 876 -14.59 35.62 -15.12
CA ILE A 876 -14.16 35.62 -13.71
C ILE A 876 -15.40 35.68 -12.80
N GLU A 877 -15.52 34.71 -11.89
CA GLU A 877 -16.59 34.62 -10.90
C GLU A 877 -16.27 35.43 -9.63
N GLY A 878 -14.99 35.50 -9.26
CA GLY A 878 -14.54 36.22 -8.07
C GLY A 878 -13.05 36.08 -7.78
N MET A 879 -12.58 36.80 -6.77
CA MET A 879 -11.22 36.75 -6.27
C MET A 879 -11.23 36.70 -4.74
N GLN A 880 -10.38 35.87 -4.14
CA GLN A 880 -10.22 35.74 -2.68
C GLN A 880 -8.76 36.03 -2.30
N ASP A 881 -8.55 36.87 -1.29
CA ASP A 881 -7.22 37.17 -0.77
C ASP A 881 -6.72 36.09 0.21
N ILE A 882 -5.49 35.60 0.00
CA ILE A 882 -4.79 34.71 0.93
C ILE A 882 -3.79 35.54 1.74
N ASN A 883 -4.21 36.01 2.93
CA ASN A 883 -3.37 36.55 4.01
C ASN A 883 -2.02 37.17 3.57
N ASN A 884 -2.05 38.23 2.76
CA ASN A 884 -0.89 39.00 2.27
C ASN A 884 0.17 38.22 1.45
N LEU A 885 -0.13 37.02 0.96
CA LEU A 885 0.77 36.16 0.17
C LEU A 885 0.33 35.95 -1.28
N GLY A 886 -0.96 36.07 -1.59
CA GLY A 886 -1.49 35.92 -2.95
C GLY A 886 -3.00 36.02 -3.04
N LYS A 887 -3.54 35.75 -4.23
CA LYS A 887 -4.98 35.65 -4.52
C LYS A 887 -5.33 34.29 -5.10
N ILE A 888 -6.53 33.80 -4.77
CA ILE A 888 -7.25 32.80 -5.56
C ILE A 888 -8.15 33.54 -6.54
N ILE A 889 -8.07 33.24 -7.83
CA ILE A 889 -8.96 33.73 -8.88
C ILE A 889 -9.85 32.58 -9.33
N SER A 890 -11.18 32.74 -9.24
CA SER A 890 -12.16 31.75 -9.73
C SER A 890 -12.77 32.20 -11.06
N ALA A 891 -12.84 31.34 -12.05
CA ALA A 891 -13.36 31.64 -13.38
C ALA A 891 -14.05 30.45 -14.07
N GLN A 892 -14.95 30.72 -15.02
CA GLN A 892 -15.47 29.74 -15.99
C GLN A 892 -14.76 29.92 -17.32
N VAL A 893 -14.04 28.91 -17.82
CA VAL A 893 -13.23 28.99 -19.05
C VAL A 893 -13.56 27.82 -19.99
N PRO A 894 -13.72 28.01 -21.31
CA PRO A 894 -13.93 26.90 -22.25
C PRO A 894 -12.68 26.02 -22.36
N LEU A 895 -12.87 24.70 -22.40
CA LEU A 895 -11.76 23.73 -22.46
C LEU A 895 -10.89 23.89 -23.71
N SER A 896 -11.46 24.37 -24.83
CA SER A 896 -10.73 24.66 -26.08
C SER A 896 -9.59 25.66 -25.90
N GLU A 897 -9.74 26.59 -24.95
CA GLU A 897 -8.78 27.67 -24.69
C GLU A 897 -7.73 27.27 -23.64
N MET A 898 -7.94 26.16 -22.93
CA MET A 898 -7.16 25.74 -21.77
C MET A 898 -6.00 24.78 -22.09
N PHE A 899 -5.89 24.30 -23.33
CA PHE A 899 -4.77 23.44 -23.74
C PHE A 899 -3.42 24.14 -23.53
N GLY A 900 -2.47 23.44 -22.92
CA GLY A 900 -1.14 23.98 -22.60
C GLY A 900 -1.11 25.07 -21.51
N TYR A 901 -2.24 25.44 -20.90
CA TYR A 901 -2.33 26.56 -19.93
C TYR A 901 -1.36 26.42 -18.75
N ALA A 902 -1.05 25.21 -18.32
CA ALA A 902 -0.05 24.92 -17.31
C ALA A 902 1.33 25.53 -17.61
N THR A 903 1.73 25.57 -18.89
CA THR A 903 3.01 26.11 -19.35
C THR A 903 2.96 27.63 -19.41
N ASP A 904 1.89 28.18 -19.97
CA ASP A 904 1.70 29.64 -20.11
C ASP A 904 1.60 30.32 -18.74
N LEU A 905 0.79 29.77 -17.82
CA LEU A 905 0.66 30.26 -16.45
C LEU A 905 2.00 30.20 -15.70
N ARG A 906 2.77 29.12 -15.85
CA ARG A 906 4.12 29.01 -15.27
C ARG A 906 5.08 30.05 -15.85
N SER A 907 5.01 30.33 -17.16
CA SER A 907 5.84 31.36 -17.80
C SER A 907 5.50 32.76 -17.29
N GLN A 908 4.21 33.08 -17.18
CA GLN A 908 3.71 34.38 -16.70
C GLN A 908 4.03 34.64 -15.22
N THR A 909 4.00 33.60 -14.38
CA THR A 909 4.12 33.71 -12.92
C THR A 909 5.46 33.26 -12.36
N GLN A 910 6.49 33.10 -13.21
CA GLN A 910 7.81 32.56 -12.84
C GLN A 910 7.73 31.20 -12.10
N GLY A 911 6.75 30.37 -12.47
CA GLY A 911 6.46 29.08 -11.84
C GLY A 911 5.84 29.15 -10.44
N ARG A 912 5.42 30.33 -9.98
CA ARG A 912 4.89 30.54 -8.62
C ARG A 912 3.39 30.38 -8.47
N ALA A 913 2.62 30.40 -9.57
CA ALA A 913 1.19 30.11 -9.53
C ALA A 913 0.89 28.63 -9.78
N SER A 914 -0.20 28.15 -9.19
CA SER A 914 -0.82 26.86 -9.47
C SER A 914 -2.25 27.05 -9.96
N TYR A 915 -2.81 26.04 -10.64
CA TYR A 915 -4.22 26.06 -11.02
C TYR A 915 -4.87 24.70 -10.83
N SER A 916 -6.19 24.74 -10.86
CA SER A 916 -7.10 23.62 -10.90
C SER A 916 -8.12 23.85 -12.00
N MET A 917 -8.60 22.79 -12.63
CA MET A 917 -9.75 22.86 -13.52
C MET A 917 -10.61 21.61 -13.38
N GLU A 918 -11.93 21.79 -13.35
CA GLU A 918 -12.93 20.73 -13.24
C GLU A 918 -14.05 21.00 -14.24
N PHE A 919 -14.62 19.94 -14.86
CA PHE A 919 -15.74 20.12 -15.78
C PHE A 919 -16.97 20.66 -15.02
N LEU A 920 -17.54 21.77 -15.51
CA LEU A 920 -18.69 22.41 -14.89
C LEU A 920 -20.01 22.10 -15.62
N LYS A 921 -20.03 22.30 -16.94
CA LYS A 921 -21.23 22.18 -17.80
C LYS A 921 -20.86 22.31 -19.28
N TYR A 922 -21.76 21.86 -20.15
CA TYR A 922 -21.76 22.29 -21.56
C TYR A 922 -22.42 23.68 -21.70
N LYS A 923 -21.97 24.47 -22.69
CA LYS A 923 -22.50 25.81 -23.02
C LYS A 923 -22.51 26.03 -24.53
N ILE A 924 -23.46 26.82 -25.03
CA ILE A 924 -23.55 27.24 -26.43
C ILE A 924 -22.25 27.95 -26.90
N ILE A 925 -21.72 27.51 -28.05
CA ILE A 925 -20.53 28.09 -28.69
C ILE A 925 -20.86 29.43 -29.38
N PRO A 926 -19.97 30.44 -29.35
CA PRO A 926 -20.10 31.65 -30.16
C PRO A 926 -20.19 31.35 -31.68
N LYS A 927 -21.05 32.06 -32.41
CA LYS A 927 -21.37 31.77 -33.82
C LYS A 927 -20.15 31.66 -34.75
N ASN A 928 -19.12 32.48 -34.55
CA ASN A 928 -17.91 32.48 -35.38
C ASN A 928 -17.15 31.14 -35.22
N ILE A 929 -16.87 30.73 -33.98
CA ILE A 929 -16.18 29.48 -33.65
C ILE A 929 -17.02 28.28 -34.11
N MET A 930 -18.35 28.35 -33.99
CA MET A 930 -19.26 27.33 -34.51
C MET A 930 -19.11 27.15 -36.04
N GLN A 931 -18.99 28.24 -36.81
CA GLN A 931 -18.75 28.18 -38.25
C GLN A 931 -17.36 27.64 -38.59
N GLU A 932 -16.32 28.01 -37.83
CA GLU A 932 -14.96 27.46 -37.99
C GLU A 932 -14.92 25.95 -37.77
N ILE A 933 -15.59 25.44 -36.71
CA ILE A 933 -15.68 24.00 -36.43
C ILE A 933 -16.39 23.26 -37.57
N ILE A 934 -17.55 23.76 -38.02
CA ILE A 934 -18.31 23.15 -39.12
C ILE A 934 -17.46 23.11 -40.41
N ASN A 935 -16.85 24.24 -40.79
CA ASN A 935 -15.99 24.31 -41.97
C ASN A 935 -14.77 23.38 -41.86
N SER A 936 -14.20 23.21 -40.66
CA SER A 936 -13.03 22.35 -40.44
C SER A 936 -13.33 20.86 -40.67
N LYS A 937 -14.58 20.42 -40.50
CA LYS A 937 -15.02 19.04 -40.78
C LYS A 937 -15.50 18.83 -42.22
N VAL A 938 -16.08 19.85 -42.86
CA VAL A 938 -16.56 19.81 -44.27
C VAL A 938 -15.40 19.79 -45.29
N ILE A 939 -14.16 20.00 -44.86
CA ILE A 939 -12.94 19.99 -45.69
C ILE A 939 -12.19 18.62 -45.63
N LYS A 940 -12.73 17.65 -44.90
CA LYS A 940 -12.31 16.23 -44.93
C LYS A 940 -13.30 15.37 -45.70
#